data_AF-A0A0F6A917-F1
#
_entry.id   AF-A0A0F6A917-F1
#
_cell.length_a   1.000
_cell.length_b   1.000
_cell.length_c   1.000
_cell.angle_alpha   90.00
_cell.angle_beta   90.00
_cell.angle_gamma   90.00
#
_symmetry.space_group_name_H-M   'P 1'
#
loop_
_entity.id
_entity.type
_entity.pdbx_description
1 polymer ?
#
loop_
_entity_poly.entity_id
_entity_poly.type
_entity_poly.pdbx_seq_one_letter_code
_entity_poly.pdbx_strand_id
1 'polypeptide(L)'
;MKTLPEKYYLTHFYELLDYLTQTSWDLLSENQRAKVNGFKVLSQDSQCLLVRVVNRKRDFVCADELVYEEIQDFGQAYNELKRAGWLQHADDKSALASLVSELNKTQLIALAKAHALSGTPVKSAKKSLWLDYILSQLDNLDPSSAIIGTYFSSPFKSDLAYFLFLFFGKLGGGLTQFSMRDLGVMHTQNGRVQGNAHFEHQQEALSAYLYCNLYLDLKGLAQESALKLANSVSAHEYPQPIGQLAQIKYDHLCYKLANLVADENSALSESLLVLSGHPKAQEKYIRLLYGKGEHQQCKNLIEQLLDAPGDEKLLFFAEDFYRLKFTQTRTSLLTDMLRDSGEPIALDEAYVGYVEQGLVELYGRSGTTAYHCENRLWRTLFCLSFWYELFEDPRNAFSNEFERTPKCIKDNSFYQVFKSEIEQRLSAFCDNAQLLSWLVKQASEKFGSHNRLMYWHPDGLAQLFEFAKYAPIDAVCNHLRAMSKDFNGLKDGYPDLMVCQNGVRFIEVKAPGDSLRRNQLITIKKLVESGFDVGIQTVQWQVQPMQPYVIVDIETTGGKKEHDKITEIAMVKVVNGQIVGKWHSLINPKRRIPRYITELTGIDNEMVNDAPIFSEVVDDIDAFSKDAIFVAHNVNFDFGFIKAEFARLERQYKRAKLCTVQLGRKWIPGHASYSLGKICQDLDIPLQGHHRALNDAMATVELFNLINQKRLMGDDMEKEAER
;
A
#
# COMPACT_ATOMS: atom_id res chain seq x y z
N MET A 1 -28.11 -9.05 -2.03
CA MET A 1 -27.35 -8.08 -2.85
C MET A 1 -28.33 -7.03 -3.34
N LYS A 2 -27.97 -5.74 -3.30
CA LYS A 2 -28.78 -4.72 -3.98
C LYS A 2 -28.76 -5.02 -5.48
N THR A 3 -29.91 -4.98 -6.13
CA THR A 3 -30.05 -5.13 -7.59
C THR A 3 -30.18 -3.73 -8.20
N LEU A 4 -29.44 -3.46 -9.27
CA LEU A 4 -29.54 -2.18 -9.99
C LEU A 4 -30.75 -2.21 -10.95
N PRO A 5 -31.45 -1.07 -11.16
CA PRO A 5 -32.49 -0.96 -12.18
C PRO A 5 -31.96 -1.24 -13.59
N GLU A 6 -32.79 -1.70 -14.53
CA GLU A 6 -32.37 -2.09 -15.89
C GLU A 6 -31.54 -1.02 -16.62
N LYS A 7 -31.94 0.26 -16.53
CA LYS A 7 -31.28 1.40 -17.20
C LYS A 7 -30.34 2.19 -16.27
N TYR A 8 -29.82 1.58 -15.20
CA TYR A 8 -28.97 2.26 -14.20
C TYR A 8 -27.78 3.04 -14.82
N TYR A 9 -27.19 2.48 -15.87
CA TYR A 9 -26.03 3.05 -16.55
C TYR A 9 -26.36 4.36 -17.28
N LEU A 10 -27.60 4.52 -17.74
CA LEU A 10 -28.10 5.75 -18.32
C LEU A 10 -28.29 6.81 -17.21
N THR A 11 -28.80 6.42 -16.04
CA THR A 11 -28.87 7.30 -14.87
C THR A 11 -27.48 7.80 -14.46
N HIS A 12 -26.49 6.91 -14.37
CA HIS A 12 -25.10 7.29 -14.07
C HIS A 12 -24.51 8.23 -15.13
N PHE A 13 -24.88 8.03 -16.39
CA PHE A 13 -24.46 8.93 -17.47
C PHE A 13 -25.09 10.32 -17.33
N TYR A 14 -26.37 10.41 -16.98
CA TYR A 14 -27.00 11.70 -16.67
C TYR A 14 -26.39 12.38 -15.45
N GLU A 15 -26.06 11.64 -14.38
CA GLU A 15 -25.34 12.19 -13.22
C GLU A 15 -24.01 12.85 -13.64
N LEU A 16 -23.25 12.21 -14.55
CA LEU A 16 -22.05 12.79 -15.14
C LEU A 16 -22.36 14.06 -15.94
N LEU A 17 -23.35 14.03 -16.84
CA LEU A 17 -23.70 15.19 -17.66
C LEU A 17 -24.19 16.37 -16.82
N ASP A 18 -24.95 16.10 -15.75
CA ASP A 18 -25.45 17.13 -14.85
C ASP A 18 -24.32 17.80 -14.08
N TYR A 19 -23.35 17.02 -13.60
CA TYR A 19 -22.10 17.56 -13.04
C TYR A 19 -21.39 18.47 -14.04
N LEU A 20 -21.17 18.01 -15.28
CA LEU A 20 -20.49 18.81 -16.29
C LEU A 20 -21.25 20.12 -16.58
N THR A 21 -22.58 20.06 -16.67
CA THR A 21 -23.41 21.23 -16.94
C THR A 21 -23.36 22.26 -15.81
N GLN A 22 -23.28 21.80 -14.55
CA GLN A 22 -23.30 22.68 -13.38
C GLN A 22 -21.91 23.22 -13.01
N THR A 23 -20.87 22.41 -13.21
CA THR A 23 -19.54 22.67 -12.62
C THR A 23 -18.45 22.89 -13.67
N SER A 24 -18.56 22.30 -14.86
CA SER A 24 -17.45 22.25 -15.82
C SER A 24 -17.84 22.66 -17.24
N TRP A 25 -18.97 23.37 -17.40
CA TRP A 25 -19.50 23.72 -18.72
C TRP A 25 -18.53 24.59 -19.51
N ASP A 26 -17.86 25.52 -18.82
CA ASP A 26 -16.88 26.42 -19.42
C ASP A 26 -15.56 25.76 -19.81
N LEU A 27 -15.33 24.52 -19.36
CA LEU A 27 -14.17 23.70 -19.75
C LEU A 27 -14.42 22.94 -21.06
N LEU A 28 -15.67 22.89 -21.55
CA LEU A 28 -16.03 22.20 -22.78
C LEU A 28 -15.93 23.12 -24.00
N SER A 29 -15.43 22.59 -25.11
CA SER A 29 -15.47 23.28 -26.42
C SER A 29 -16.92 23.41 -26.92
N GLU A 30 -17.17 24.34 -27.84
CA GLU A 30 -18.50 24.51 -28.44
C GLU A 30 -19.04 23.20 -29.05
N ASN A 31 -18.19 22.43 -29.73
CA ASN A 31 -18.55 21.13 -30.29
C ASN A 31 -18.93 20.11 -29.19
N GLN A 32 -18.18 20.07 -28.08
CA GLN A 32 -18.50 19.18 -26.95
C GLN A 32 -19.82 19.58 -26.27
N ARG A 33 -20.07 20.88 -26.09
CA ARG A 33 -21.36 21.38 -25.57
C ARG A 33 -22.52 21.00 -26.49
N ALA A 34 -22.32 21.14 -27.81
CA ALA A 34 -23.31 20.73 -28.80
C ALA A 34 -23.60 19.22 -28.73
N LYS A 35 -22.57 18.37 -28.55
CA LYS A 35 -22.74 16.93 -28.33
C LYS A 35 -23.53 16.63 -27.05
N VAL A 36 -23.22 17.26 -25.92
CA VAL A 36 -23.99 17.07 -24.66
C VAL A 36 -25.46 17.42 -24.85
N ASN A 37 -25.77 18.53 -25.51
CA ASN A 37 -27.16 18.91 -25.81
C ASN A 37 -27.81 17.97 -26.83
N GLY A 38 -27.05 17.54 -27.85
CA GLY A 38 -27.48 16.58 -28.87
C GLY A 38 -27.84 15.22 -28.28
N PHE A 39 -27.13 14.76 -27.25
CA PHE A 39 -27.47 13.53 -26.53
C PHE A 39 -28.85 13.60 -25.88
N LYS A 40 -29.18 14.75 -25.26
CA LYS A 40 -30.44 14.94 -24.52
C LYS A 40 -31.69 14.90 -25.41
N VAL A 41 -31.54 15.14 -26.71
CA VAL A 41 -32.65 15.13 -27.68
C VAL A 41 -32.83 13.79 -28.41
N LEU A 42 -31.91 12.84 -28.23
CA LEU A 42 -32.05 11.49 -28.79
C LEU A 42 -33.22 10.73 -28.15
N SER A 43 -33.79 9.76 -28.86
CA SER A 43 -34.72 8.80 -28.26
C SER A 43 -34.06 8.02 -27.10
N GLN A 44 -34.86 7.55 -26.14
CA GLN A 44 -34.34 6.82 -24.98
C GLN A 44 -33.57 5.55 -25.38
N ASP A 45 -34.05 4.83 -26.41
CA ASP A 45 -33.38 3.64 -26.94
C ASP A 45 -32.01 3.98 -27.55
N SER A 46 -31.92 5.11 -28.27
CA SER A 46 -30.64 5.64 -28.78
C SER A 46 -29.69 6.06 -27.68
N GLN A 47 -30.18 6.70 -26.62
CA GLN A 47 -29.37 7.04 -25.44
C GLN A 47 -28.83 5.78 -24.76
N CYS A 48 -29.70 4.79 -24.52
CA CYS A 48 -29.33 3.49 -23.97
C CYS A 48 -28.25 2.81 -24.81
N LEU A 49 -28.47 2.72 -26.13
CA LEU A 49 -27.54 2.08 -27.05
C LEU A 49 -26.18 2.79 -27.07
N LEU A 50 -26.17 4.12 -27.18
CA LEU A 50 -24.92 4.88 -27.21
C LEU A 50 -24.12 4.69 -25.92
N VAL A 51 -24.75 4.81 -24.74
CA VAL A 51 -24.05 4.63 -23.45
C VAL A 51 -23.51 3.20 -23.32
N ARG A 52 -24.25 2.19 -23.77
CA ARG A 52 -23.76 0.79 -23.81
C ARG A 52 -22.52 0.66 -24.70
N VAL A 53 -22.50 1.31 -25.86
CA VAL A 53 -21.38 1.28 -26.80
C VAL A 53 -20.14 1.95 -26.20
N VAL A 54 -20.26 3.20 -25.75
CA VAL A 54 -19.09 4.00 -25.29
C VAL A 54 -18.52 3.52 -23.96
N ASN A 55 -19.31 2.84 -23.13
CA ASN A 55 -18.85 2.28 -21.85
C ASN A 55 -18.16 0.91 -22.02
N ARG A 56 -18.12 0.33 -23.24
CA ARG A 56 -17.32 -0.87 -23.52
C ARG A 56 -15.83 -0.52 -23.54
N LYS A 57 -15.02 -1.49 -23.09
CA LYS A 57 -13.56 -1.33 -23.05
C LYS A 57 -12.95 -1.12 -24.46
N ARG A 58 -13.43 -1.88 -25.44
CA ARG A 58 -12.96 -1.84 -26.84
C ARG A 58 -13.53 -0.65 -27.59
N ASP A 59 -12.77 -0.09 -28.52
CA ASP A 59 -13.22 1.04 -29.35
C ASP A 59 -14.18 0.57 -30.45
N PHE A 60 -13.97 -0.65 -30.94
CA PHE A 60 -14.84 -1.28 -31.92
C PHE A 60 -15.77 -2.30 -31.27
N VAL A 61 -17.04 -2.23 -31.69
CA VAL A 61 -18.13 -3.04 -31.15
C VAL A 61 -18.82 -3.76 -32.29
N CYS A 62 -19.05 -5.06 -32.13
CA CYS A 62 -19.80 -5.86 -33.10
C CYS A 62 -21.31 -5.70 -32.85
N ALA A 63 -22.08 -5.41 -33.90
CA ALA A 63 -23.54 -5.25 -33.81
C ALA A 63 -24.24 -6.50 -33.29
N ASP A 64 -23.76 -7.68 -33.67
CA ASP A 64 -24.33 -8.97 -33.24
C ASP A 64 -24.15 -9.23 -31.73
N GLU A 65 -23.25 -8.49 -31.06
CA GLU A 65 -23.02 -8.59 -29.61
C GLU A 65 -23.88 -7.61 -28.80
N LEU A 66 -24.75 -6.81 -29.44
CA LEU A 66 -25.59 -5.80 -28.79
C LEU A 66 -27.05 -6.28 -28.65
N VAL A 67 -27.25 -7.30 -27.82
CA VAL A 67 -28.59 -7.78 -27.46
C VAL A 67 -28.92 -7.31 -26.05
N TYR A 68 -29.90 -6.41 -25.93
CA TYR A 68 -30.33 -5.79 -24.68
C TYR A 68 -31.85 -5.79 -24.60
N GLU A 69 -32.41 -6.41 -23.56
CA GLU A 69 -33.88 -6.50 -23.37
C GLU A 69 -34.51 -5.13 -23.14
N GLU A 70 -33.77 -4.19 -22.58
CA GLU A 70 -34.25 -2.85 -22.24
C GLU A 70 -34.34 -1.87 -23.43
N ILE A 71 -33.83 -2.26 -24.61
CA ILE A 71 -33.85 -1.48 -25.85
C ILE A 71 -34.91 -2.08 -26.77
N GLN A 72 -36.02 -1.36 -26.99
CA GLN A 72 -37.20 -1.90 -27.67
C GLN A 72 -37.01 -1.98 -29.19
N ASP A 73 -36.46 -0.93 -29.80
CA ASP A 73 -36.17 -0.89 -31.24
C ASP A 73 -34.70 -0.58 -31.51
N PHE A 74 -33.88 -1.64 -31.51
CA PHE A 74 -32.46 -1.56 -31.84
C PHE A 74 -32.21 -0.95 -33.23
N GLY A 75 -33.02 -1.32 -34.22
CA GLY A 75 -32.82 -0.90 -35.61
C GLY A 75 -33.05 0.60 -35.78
N GLN A 76 -34.12 1.13 -35.18
CA GLN A 76 -34.40 2.56 -35.15
C GLN A 76 -33.31 3.32 -34.38
N ALA A 77 -32.93 2.84 -33.20
CA ALA A 77 -31.91 3.49 -32.36
C ALA A 77 -30.55 3.55 -33.06
N TYR A 78 -30.11 2.44 -33.66
CA TYR A 78 -28.88 2.37 -34.43
C TYR A 78 -28.88 3.36 -35.61
N ASN A 79 -29.98 3.40 -36.38
CA ASN A 79 -30.10 4.29 -37.53
C ASN A 79 -30.20 5.77 -37.15
N GLU A 80 -30.81 6.11 -36.01
CA GLU A 80 -30.81 7.46 -35.45
C GLU A 80 -29.38 7.88 -35.07
N LEU A 81 -28.67 7.06 -34.29
CA LEU A 81 -27.29 7.34 -33.88
C LEU A 81 -26.34 7.49 -35.06
N LYS A 82 -26.46 6.61 -36.07
CA LYS A 82 -25.66 6.69 -37.30
C LYS A 82 -25.93 7.97 -38.08
N ARG A 83 -27.19 8.34 -38.30
CA ARG A 83 -27.57 9.57 -39.01
C ARG A 83 -27.13 10.84 -38.27
N ALA A 84 -27.17 10.82 -36.95
CA ALA A 84 -26.71 11.92 -36.11
C ALA A 84 -25.18 11.91 -35.86
N GLY A 85 -24.43 10.98 -36.47
CA GLY A 85 -22.96 10.95 -36.42
C GLY A 85 -22.37 10.40 -35.12
N TRP A 86 -23.17 9.76 -34.26
CA TRP A 86 -22.73 9.17 -33.00
C TRP A 86 -22.04 7.82 -33.15
N LEU A 87 -22.34 7.11 -34.24
CA LEU A 87 -21.74 5.82 -34.62
C LEU A 87 -21.19 5.90 -36.03
N GLN A 88 -20.01 5.31 -36.24
CA GLN A 88 -19.32 5.22 -37.52
C GLN A 88 -18.94 3.76 -37.79
N HIS A 89 -19.06 3.31 -39.04
CA HIS A 89 -18.56 1.98 -39.42
C HIS A 89 -17.04 1.97 -39.44
N ALA A 90 -16.47 0.78 -39.28
CA ALA A 90 -15.04 0.55 -39.50
C ALA A 90 -14.72 0.35 -40.99
N ASP A 91 -15.32 1.16 -41.87
CA ASP A 91 -15.23 1.03 -43.33
C ASP A 91 -14.13 1.91 -43.97
N ASP A 92 -13.49 2.79 -43.20
CA ASP A 92 -12.30 3.52 -43.61
C ASP A 92 -11.00 2.71 -43.35
N LYS A 93 -10.05 2.80 -44.29
CA LYS A 93 -8.69 2.24 -44.18
C LYS A 93 -7.96 2.68 -42.92
N SER A 94 -8.16 3.92 -42.45
CA SER A 94 -7.54 4.40 -41.22
C SER A 94 -8.06 3.68 -39.96
N ALA A 95 -9.35 3.32 -39.94
CA ALA A 95 -10.00 2.60 -38.85
C ALA A 95 -9.72 1.09 -38.88
N LEU A 96 -9.49 0.52 -40.06
CA LEU A 96 -9.23 -0.91 -40.26
C LEU A 96 -8.03 -1.42 -39.47
N ALA A 97 -6.91 -0.68 -39.45
CA ALA A 97 -5.72 -1.07 -38.70
C ALA A 97 -5.99 -1.17 -37.18
N SER A 98 -6.74 -0.20 -36.65
CA SER A 98 -7.15 -0.15 -35.25
C SER A 98 -8.13 -1.28 -34.91
N LEU A 99 -9.13 -1.53 -35.77
CA LEU A 99 -10.06 -2.65 -35.62
C LEU A 99 -9.31 -3.99 -35.57
N VAL A 100 -8.44 -4.24 -36.55
CA VAL A 100 -7.65 -5.48 -36.65
C VAL A 100 -6.84 -5.73 -35.38
N SER A 101 -6.29 -4.68 -34.77
CA SER A 101 -5.52 -4.77 -33.52
C SER A 101 -6.35 -5.25 -32.33
N GLU A 102 -7.65 -4.92 -32.31
CA GLU A 102 -8.59 -5.34 -31.26
C GLU A 102 -9.16 -6.76 -31.45
N LEU A 103 -9.10 -7.31 -32.67
CA LEU A 103 -9.63 -8.64 -32.98
C LEU A 103 -8.90 -9.75 -32.20
N ASN A 104 -9.63 -10.80 -31.82
CA ASN A 104 -9.05 -12.00 -31.25
C ASN A 104 -8.47 -12.91 -32.35
N LYS A 105 -7.66 -13.91 -31.97
CA LYS A 105 -7.02 -14.82 -32.94
C LYS A 105 -8.04 -15.54 -33.85
N THR A 106 -9.19 -15.95 -33.32
CA THR A 106 -10.24 -16.62 -34.10
C THR A 106 -10.84 -15.69 -35.14
N GLN A 107 -11.08 -14.43 -34.77
CA GLN A 107 -11.57 -13.37 -35.66
C GLN A 107 -10.54 -13.04 -36.76
N LEU A 108 -9.25 -12.96 -36.44
CA LEU A 108 -8.18 -12.75 -37.43
C LEU A 108 -8.11 -13.90 -38.45
N ILE A 109 -8.26 -15.15 -38.01
CA ILE A 109 -8.30 -16.32 -38.90
C ILE A 109 -9.55 -16.28 -39.78
N ALA A 110 -10.72 -15.93 -39.21
CA ALA A 110 -11.96 -15.83 -39.97
C ALA A 110 -11.88 -14.72 -41.03
N LEU A 111 -11.28 -13.58 -40.68
CA LEU A 111 -11.03 -12.47 -41.60
C LEU A 111 -10.12 -12.92 -42.76
N ALA A 112 -8.99 -13.57 -42.47
CA ALA A 112 -8.10 -14.07 -43.50
C ALA A 112 -8.79 -15.02 -44.50
N LYS A 113 -9.67 -15.89 -43.99
CA LYS A 113 -10.46 -16.82 -44.81
C LYS A 113 -11.51 -16.10 -45.66
N ALA A 114 -12.22 -15.13 -45.10
CA ALA A 114 -13.25 -14.37 -45.82
C ALA A 114 -12.68 -13.58 -47.00
N HIS A 115 -11.43 -13.12 -46.88
CA HIS A 115 -10.71 -12.38 -47.94
C HIS A 115 -9.80 -13.26 -48.80
N ALA A 116 -9.89 -14.59 -48.67
CA ALA A 116 -9.10 -15.57 -49.42
C ALA A 116 -7.57 -15.29 -49.43
N LEU A 117 -7.03 -14.79 -48.31
CA LEU A 117 -5.60 -14.43 -48.22
C LEU A 117 -4.70 -15.68 -48.28
N SER A 118 -3.61 -15.60 -49.05
CA SER A 118 -2.64 -16.68 -49.25
C SER A 118 -1.37 -16.50 -48.41
N GLY A 119 -0.71 -17.59 -48.02
CA GLY A 119 0.53 -17.53 -47.22
C GLY A 119 0.29 -17.21 -45.75
N THR A 120 -0.90 -17.52 -45.23
CA THR A 120 -1.29 -17.26 -43.84
C THR A 120 -0.43 -18.05 -42.85
N PRO A 121 -0.21 -17.53 -41.62
CA PRO A 121 0.40 -18.30 -40.55
C PRO A 121 -0.35 -19.62 -40.28
N VAL A 122 0.34 -20.62 -39.71
CA VAL A 122 -0.32 -21.87 -39.30
C VAL A 122 -1.38 -21.60 -38.22
N LYS A 123 -2.47 -22.39 -38.19
CA LYS A 123 -3.57 -22.21 -37.21
C LYS A 123 -3.10 -22.23 -35.75
N SER A 124 -2.02 -22.95 -35.44
CA SER A 124 -1.41 -23.02 -34.11
C SER A 124 -0.57 -21.78 -33.73
N ALA A 125 -0.20 -20.91 -34.68
CA ALA A 125 0.64 -19.73 -34.45
C ALA A 125 0.04 -18.76 -33.41
N LYS A 126 0.89 -18.00 -32.72
CA LYS A 126 0.45 -17.02 -31.70
C LYS A 126 -0.40 -15.89 -32.33
N LYS A 127 -1.23 -15.21 -31.51
CA LYS A 127 -2.04 -14.06 -31.98
C LYS A 127 -1.16 -12.99 -32.63
N SER A 128 0.02 -12.70 -32.08
CA SER A 128 0.93 -11.67 -32.61
C SER A 128 1.30 -11.94 -34.08
N LEU A 129 1.69 -13.16 -34.42
CA LEU A 129 2.02 -13.53 -35.81
C LEU A 129 0.83 -13.38 -36.76
N TRP A 130 -0.38 -13.71 -36.29
CA TRP A 130 -1.61 -13.48 -37.04
C TRP A 130 -1.91 -11.99 -37.20
N LEU A 131 -1.70 -11.20 -36.14
CA LEU A 131 -1.92 -9.76 -36.15
C LEU A 131 -0.96 -9.08 -37.13
N ASP A 132 0.35 -9.34 -37.02
CA ASP A 132 1.39 -8.78 -37.88
C ASP A 132 1.12 -9.12 -39.35
N TYR A 133 0.75 -10.38 -39.62
CA TYR A 133 0.39 -10.82 -40.97
C TYR A 133 -0.83 -10.05 -41.50
N ILE A 134 -1.93 -9.94 -40.75
CA ILE A 134 -3.12 -9.23 -41.23
C ILE A 134 -2.86 -7.72 -41.39
N LEU A 135 -2.10 -7.11 -40.48
CA LEU A 135 -1.69 -5.71 -40.61
C LEU A 135 -0.84 -5.48 -41.87
N SER A 136 -0.03 -6.46 -42.29
CA SER A 136 0.71 -6.37 -43.57
C SER A 136 -0.17 -6.51 -44.82
N GLN A 137 -1.42 -6.96 -44.67
CA GLN A 137 -2.36 -7.23 -45.76
C GLN A 137 -3.55 -6.25 -45.75
N LEU A 138 -3.46 -5.12 -45.04
CA LEU A 138 -4.58 -4.17 -44.89
C LEU A 138 -5.15 -3.71 -46.23
N ASP A 139 -4.31 -3.48 -47.24
CA ASP A 139 -4.76 -3.07 -48.59
C ASP A 139 -5.55 -4.14 -49.34
N ASN A 140 -5.43 -5.40 -48.91
CA ASN A 140 -6.12 -6.55 -49.50
C ASN A 140 -7.41 -6.90 -48.75
N LEU A 141 -7.78 -6.15 -47.73
CA LEU A 141 -9.04 -6.32 -47.01
C LEU A 141 -10.12 -5.42 -47.64
N ASP A 142 -11.26 -6.00 -48.00
CA ASP A 142 -12.46 -5.23 -48.34
C ASP A 142 -13.18 -4.73 -47.06
N PRO A 143 -13.24 -3.40 -46.81
CA PRO A 143 -13.94 -2.84 -45.66
C PRO A 143 -15.45 -3.14 -45.66
N SER A 144 -16.02 -3.46 -46.83
CA SER A 144 -17.45 -3.80 -46.99
C SER A 144 -17.77 -5.27 -46.68
N SER A 145 -16.75 -6.08 -46.34
CA SER A 145 -16.96 -7.51 -46.06
C SER A 145 -17.92 -7.72 -44.88
N ALA A 146 -18.68 -8.82 -44.91
CA ALA A 146 -19.67 -9.14 -43.87
C ALA A 146 -19.07 -9.24 -42.44
N ILE A 147 -17.76 -9.51 -42.32
CA ILE A 147 -17.07 -9.55 -41.02
C ILE A 147 -16.73 -8.14 -40.53
N ILE A 148 -16.28 -7.24 -41.41
CA ILE A 148 -15.90 -5.87 -41.03
C ILE A 148 -17.14 -4.99 -40.88
N GLY A 149 -18.12 -5.14 -41.77
CA GLY A 149 -19.32 -4.31 -41.83
C GLY A 149 -20.22 -4.37 -40.59
N THR A 150 -20.06 -5.39 -39.73
CA THR A 150 -20.78 -5.50 -38.44
C THR A 150 -20.12 -4.71 -37.32
N TYR A 151 -18.89 -4.23 -37.51
CA TYR A 151 -18.19 -3.41 -36.53
C TYR A 151 -18.45 -1.92 -36.74
N PHE A 152 -18.68 -1.24 -35.62
CA PHE A 152 -18.77 0.21 -35.56
C PHE A 152 -18.02 0.71 -34.34
N SER A 153 -17.67 1.99 -34.37
CA SER A 153 -17.08 2.72 -33.26
C SER A 153 -17.89 3.99 -33.00
N SER A 154 -17.64 4.63 -31.85
CA SER A 154 -18.26 5.90 -31.52
C SER A 154 -17.17 6.96 -31.39
N PRO A 155 -17.12 7.98 -32.27
CA PRO A 155 -16.17 9.09 -32.12
C PRO A 155 -16.38 9.87 -30.82
N PHE A 156 -17.56 9.75 -30.20
CA PHE A 156 -17.87 10.35 -28.91
C PHE A 156 -17.12 9.70 -27.73
N LYS A 157 -16.53 8.51 -27.91
CA LYS A 157 -15.78 7.85 -26.84
C LYS A 157 -14.58 8.67 -26.35
N SER A 158 -13.93 9.43 -27.24
CA SER A 158 -12.82 10.33 -26.88
C SER A 158 -13.32 11.54 -26.06
N ASP A 159 -14.47 12.12 -26.43
CA ASP A 159 -15.11 13.17 -25.63
C ASP A 159 -15.55 12.63 -24.26
N LEU A 160 -16.12 11.43 -24.20
CA LEU A 160 -16.47 10.78 -22.94
C LEU A 160 -15.25 10.57 -22.05
N ALA A 161 -14.11 10.17 -22.61
CA ALA A 161 -12.87 10.03 -21.85
C ALA A 161 -12.43 11.38 -21.24
N TYR A 162 -12.57 12.48 -21.99
CA TYR A 162 -12.32 13.82 -21.47
C TYR A 162 -13.35 14.24 -20.40
N PHE A 163 -14.63 13.93 -20.59
CA PHE A 163 -15.70 14.21 -19.63
C PHE A 163 -15.48 13.49 -18.29
N LEU A 164 -15.12 12.20 -18.36
CA LEU A 164 -14.75 11.42 -17.18
C LEU A 164 -13.47 11.98 -16.53
N PHE A 165 -12.50 12.45 -17.33
CA PHE A 165 -11.32 13.14 -16.81
C PHE A 165 -11.69 14.43 -16.05
N LEU A 166 -12.59 15.25 -16.58
CA LEU A 166 -13.10 16.45 -15.90
C LEU A 166 -13.88 16.11 -14.64
N PHE A 167 -14.63 15.01 -14.64
CA PHE A 167 -15.38 14.56 -13.47
C PHE A 167 -14.47 14.03 -12.36
N PHE A 168 -13.48 13.18 -12.69
CA PHE A 168 -12.62 12.52 -11.70
C PHE A 168 -11.32 13.27 -11.39
N GLY A 169 -10.95 14.27 -12.19
CA GLY A 169 -9.66 14.98 -12.13
C GLY A 169 -8.44 14.11 -12.49
N LYS A 170 -8.67 12.94 -13.09
CA LYS A 170 -7.64 11.96 -13.45
C LYS A 170 -8.16 10.98 -14.52
N LEU A 171 -7.23 10.33 -15.22
CA LEU A 171 -7.54 9.22 -16.12
C LEU A 171 -7.93 7.95 -15.36
N GLY A 172 -8.65 7.06 -16.05
CA GLY A 172 -9.01 5.72 -15.57
C GLY A 172 -10.27 5.68 -14.68
N GLY A 173 -10.93 6.81 -14.44
CA GLY A 173 -12.26 6.83 -13.86
C GLY A 173 -13.33 6.44 -14.87
N GLY A 174 -14.44 5.87 -14.40
CA GLY A 174 -15.49 5.37 -15.29
C GLY A 174 -16.84 5.18 -14.60
N LEU A 175 -17.89 4.99 -15.40
CA LEU A 175 -19.27 4.80 -14.92
C LEU A 175 -19.43 3.56 -14.03
N THR A 176 -18.52 2.59 -14.12
CA THR A 176 -18.49 1.41 -13.23
C THR A 176 -18.36 1.79 -11.75
N GLN A 177 -17.74 2.93 -11.43
CA GLN A 177 -17.63 3.41 -10.05
C GLN A 177 -18.98 3.81 -9.45
N PHE A 178 -19.87 4.40 -10.26
CA PHE A 178 -21.24 4.71 -9.87
C PHE A 178 -22.04 3.43 -9.60
N SER A 179 -21.81 2.40 -10.42
CA SER A 179 -22.41 1.07 -10.18
C SER A 179 -21.90 0.43 -8.89
N MET A 180 -20.60 0.51 -8.61
CA MET A 180 -20.03 0.00 -7.36
C MET A 180 -20.54 0.75 -6.12
N ARG A 181 -20.78 2.07 -6.24
CA ARG A 181 -21.43 2.89 -5.21
C ARG A 181 -22.83 2.36 -4.90
N ASP A 182 -23.67 2.24 -5.92
CA ASP A 182 -25.08 1.86 -5.73
C ASP A 182 -25.25 0.42 -5.24
N LEU A 183 -24.33 -0.47 -5.62
CA LEU A 183 -24.25 -1.84 -5.10
C LEU A 183 -23.77 -1.91 -3.64
N GLY A 184 -23.25 -0.82 -3.08
CA GLY A 184 -22.67 -0.78 -1.73
C GLY A 184 -21.27 -1.40 -1.63
N VAL A 185 -20.59 -1.62 -2.76
CA VAL A 185 -19.23 -2.16 -2.84
C VAL A 185 -18.20 -1.04 -2.64
N MET A 186 -18.53 0.18 -3.07
CA MET A 186 -17.68 1.36 -2.94
C MET A 186 -18.35 2.40 -2.05
N HIS A 187 -17.74 2.71 -0.91
CA HIS A 187 -18.15 3.85 -0.08
C HIS A 187 -17.73 5.18 -0.73
N THR A 188 -18.65 6.14 -0.75
CA THR A 188 -18.51 7.53 -1.25
C THR A 188 -18.85 8.54 -0.15
N GLN A 189 -18.54 9.83 -0.40
CA GLN A 189 -18.89 10.92 0.50
C GLN A 189 -20.37 11.31 0.34
N ASN A 190 -21.27 10.73 1.14
CA ASN A 190 -22.70 11.02 1.08
C ASN A 190 -22.99 12.51 1.39
N GLY A 191 -23.63 13.22 0.46
CA GLY A 191 -24.27 14.53 0.70
C GLY A 191 -23.35 15.73 0.97
N ARG A 192 -22.03 15.61 0.73
CA ARG A 192 -21.03 16.68 0.96
C ARG A 192 -20.23 17.05 -0.29
N VAL A 193 -20.90 17.14 -1.43
CA VAL A 193 -20.30 17.62 -2.68
C VAL A 193 -20.83 19.02 -2.95
N GLN A 194 -20.00 20.03 -2.73
CA GLN A 194 -20.19 21.31 -3.41
C GLN A 194 -19.39 21.18 -4.71
N GLY A 195 -20.07 21.18 -5.86
CA GLY A 195 -19.49 20.88 -7.17
C GLY A 195 -18.47 21.92 -7.60
N ASN A 196 -17.28 21.89 -7.00
CA ASN A 196 -16.12 22.65 -7.43
C ASN A 196 -15.47 21.93 -8.61
N ALA A 197 -15.11 22.69 -9.64
CA ALA A 197 -14.40 22.12 -10.78
C ALA A 197 -12.99 21.70 -10.37
N HIS A 198 -12.50 20.63 -11.00
CA HIS A 198 -11.11 20.21 -10.85
C HIS A 198 -10.10 21.20 -11.44
N PHE A 199 -10.54 21.97 -12.44
CA PHE A 199 -9.74 22.91 -13.21
C PHE A 199 -10.50 24.24 -13.30
N GLU A 200 -9.76 25.34 -13.26
CA GLU A 200 -10.37 26.68 -13.32
C GLU A 200 -10.56 27.14 -14.77
N HIS A 201 -9.68 26.70 -15.68
CA HIS A 201 -9.63 27.15 -17.06
C HIS A 201 -9.57 25.99 -18.05
N GLN A 202 -10.20 26.16 -19.21
CA GLN A 202 -10.22 25.14 -20.27
C GLN A 202 -8.81 24.77 -20.76
N GLN A 203 -7.93 25.77 -20.93
CA GLN A 203 -6.56 25.53 -21.39
C GLN A 203 -5.76 24.66 -20.42
N GLU A 204 -5.94 24.88 -19.11
CA GLU A 204 -5.35 24.04 -18.08
C GLU A 204 -5.87 22.60 -18.17
N ALA A 205 -7.19 22.42 -18.25
CA ALA A 205 -7.79 21.09 -18.33
C ALA A 205 -7.33 20.30 -19.57
N LEU A 206 -7.24 20.96 -20.73
CA LEU A 206 -6.74 20.36 -21.97
C LEU A 206 -5.25 20.01 -21.87
N SER A 207 -4.43 20.90 -21.31
CA SER A 207 -3.01 20.65 -21.09
C SER A 207 -2.78 19.46 -20.15
N ALA A 208 -3.53 19.42 -19.04
CA ALA A 208 -3.46 18.30 -18.10
C ALA A 208 -3.93 16.98 -18.72
N TYR A 209 -4.99 17.00 -19.53
CA TYR A 209 -5.47 15.82 -20.25
C TYR A 209 -4.44 15.29 -21.26
N LEU A 210 -3.81 16.17 -22.04
CA LEU A 210 -2.75 15.82 -22.99
C LEU A 210 -1.59 15.09 -22.28
N TYR A 211 -1.01 15.71 -21.25
CA TYR A 211 0.16 15.14 -20.57
C TYR A 211 -0.17 13.91 -19.73
N CYS A 212 -1.39 13.80 -19.19
CA CYS A 212 -1.84 12.56 -18.58
C CYS A 212 -1.87 11.40 -19.57
N ASN A 213 -2.37 11.62 -20.80
CA ASN A 213 -2.43 10.59 -21.84
C ASN A 213 -1.03 10.23 -22.34
N LEU A 214 -0.20 11.23 -22.71
CA LEU A 214 1.19 10.97 -23.13
C LEU A 214 1.97 10.16 -22.09
N TYR A 215 1.80 10.47 -20.80
CA TYR A 215 2.42 9.72 -19.72
C TYR A 215 1.88 8.29 -19.58
N LEU A 216 0.56 8.11 -19.74
CA LEU A 216 -0.07 6.79 -19.66
C LEU A 216 0.40 5.88 -20.81
N ASP A 217 0.53 6.44 -22.01
CA ASP A 217 0.88 5.74 -23.25
C ASP A 217 2.32 5.24 -23.25
N LEU A 218 3.20 5.76 -22.38
CA LEU A 218 4.54 5.21 -22.17
C LEU A 218 4.52 3.73 -21.76
N LYS A 219 3.42 3.25 -21.15
CA LYS A 219 3.32 1.87 -20.69
C LYS A 219 3.19 0.92 -21.88
N GLY A 220 4.27 0.19 -22.16
CA GLY A 220 4.32 -0.79 -23.25
C GLY A 220 4.65 -0.19 -24.61
N LEU A 221 5.11 1.06 -24.61
CA LEU A 221 5.58 1.75 -25.80
C LEU A 221 6.89 1.08 -26.29
N ALA A 222 6.97 0.77 -27.59
CA ALA A 222 8.16 0.20 -28.19
C ALA A 222 9.32 1.20 -28.19
N GLN A 223 10.57 0.71 -28.20
CA GLN A 223 11.77 1.54 -28.11
C GLN A 223 11.84 2.62 -29.19
N GLU A 224 11.51 2.28 -30.44
CA GLU A 224 11.51 3.24 -31.56
C GLU A 224 10.47 4.35 -31.36
N SER A 225 9.26 3.99 -30.90
CA SER A 225 8.22 4.97 -30.58
C SER A 225 8.64 5.86 -29.41
N ALA A 226 9.36 5.32 -28.43
CA ALA A 226 9.84 6.08 -27.28
C ALA A 226 10.87 7.11 -27.73
N LEU A 227 11.76 6.73 -28.64
CA LEU A 227 12.74 7.62 -29.24
C LEU A 227 12.09 8.74 -30.06
N LYS A 228 11.06 8.42 -30.87
CA LYS A 228 10.30 9.44 -31.61
C LYS A 228 9.65 10.44 -30.67
N LEU A 229 8.93 9.96 -29.67
CA LEU A 229 8.26 10.82 -28.69
C LEU A 229 9.28 11.66 -27.89
N ALA A 230 10.40 11.07 -27.48
CA ALA A 230 11.49 11.75 -26.79
C ALA A 230 12.06 12.91 -27.62
N ASN A 231 12.28 12.71 -28.91
CA ASN A 231 12.74 13.77 -29.82
C ASN A 231 11.71 14.91 -29.92
N SER A 232 10.43 14.59 -30.14
CA SER A 232 9.36 15.60 -30.22
C SER A 232 9.22 16.41 -28.93
N VAL A 233 9.31 15.76 -27.76
CA VAL A 233 9.28 16.45 -26.46
C VAL A 233 10.51 17.34 -26.30
N SER A 234 11.72 16.84 -26.60
CA SER A 234 12.96 17.64 -26.51
C SER A 234 13.01 18.80 -27.50
N ALA A 235 12.37 18.66 -28.66
CA ALA A 235 12.26 19.69 -29.69
C ALA A 235 11.13 20.70 -29.43
N HIS A 236 10.41 20.58 -28.31
CA HIS A 236 9.28 21.44 -27.95
C HIS A 236 8.14 21.44 -29.00
N GLU A 237 7.88 20.29 -29.63
CA GLU A 237 6.76 20.13 -30.58
C GLU A 237 5.39 20.07 -29.88
N TYR A 238 5.37 19.89 -28.56
CA TYR A 238 4.15 19.92 -27.73
C TYR A 238 3.99 21.29 -27.03
N PRO A 239 2.75 21.77 -26.81
CA PRO A 239 2.50 23.01 -26.07
C PRO A 239 3.05 22.93 -24.65
N GLN A 240 3.58 24.03 -24.11
CA GLN A 240 4.05 24.08 -22.73
C GLN A 240 2.94 23.67 -21.73
N PRO A 241 3.28 22.95 -20.64
CA PRO A 241 2.30 22.58 -19.62
C PRO A 241 1.69 23.81 -18.95
N ILE A 242 0.35 23.85 -18.89
CA ILE A 242 -0.42 24.91 -18.23
C ILE A 242 -1.12 24.30 -17.02
N GLY A 243 -0.84 24.87 -15.85
CA GLY A 243 -1.38 24.42 -14.56
C GLY A 243 -0.59 23.29 -13.92
N GLN A 244 -0.87 23.08 -12.63
CA GLN A 244 -0.03 22.23 -11.77
C GLN A 244 -0.04 20.76 -12.18
N LEU A 245 -1.21 20.20 -12.50
CA LEU A 245 -1.32 18.80 -12.90
C LEU A 245 -0.59 18.52 -14.23
N ALA A 246 -0.69 19.44 -15.19
CA ALA A 246 0.02 19.33 -16.47
C ALA A 246 1.53 19.34 -16.25
N GLN A 247 2.04 20.28 -15.45
CA GLN A 247 3.47 20.38 -15.15
C GLN A 247 4.01 19.11 -14.50
N ILE A 248 3.32 18.59 -13.46
CA ILE A 248 3.71 17.34 -12.80
C ILE A 248 3.79 16.18 -13.79
N LYS A 249 2.82 16.07 -14.70
CA LYS A 249 2.78 14.99 -15.70
C LYS A 249 3.83 15.16 -16.78
N TYR A 250 4.11 16.38 -17.20
CA TYR A 250 5.21 16.71 -18.11
C TYR A 250 6.56 16.31 -17.50
N ASP A 251 6.83 16.70 -16.26
CA ASP A 251 8.06 16.34 -15.55
C ASP A 251 8.22 14.82 -15.43
N HIS A 252 7.12 14.13 -15.09
CA HIS A 252 7.09 12.67 -15.06
C HIS A 252 7.36 12.03 -16.43
N LEU A 253 6.78 12.59 -17.49
CA LEU A 253 6.95 12.16 -18.88
C LEU A 253 8.42 12.30 -19.31
N CYS A 254 9.01 13.49 -19.14
CA CYS A 254 10.41 13.76 -19.46
C CYS A 254 11.35 12.82 -18.70
N TYR A 255 11.18 12.66 -17.38
CA TYR A 255 11.98 11.72 -16.60
C TYR A 255 11.86 10.27 -17.10
N LYS A 256 10.65 9.80 -17.41
CA LYS A 256 10.46 8.43 -17.89
C LYS A 256 11.05 8.23 -19.28
N LEU A 257 10.85 9.16 -20.20
CA LEU A 257 11.45 9.12 -21.54
C LEU A 257 12.97 9.12 -21.46
N ALA A 258 13.56 9.96 -20.61
CA ALA A 258 15.01 9.98 -20.38
C ALA A 258 15.55 8.60 -19.97
N ASN A 259 14.82 7.87 -19.12
CA ASN A 259 15.22 6.51 -18.75
C ASN A 259 15.04 5.50 -19.89
N LEU A 260 13.98 5.62 -20.69
CA LEU A 260 13.72 4.70 -21.80
C LEU A 260 14.76 4.83 -22.92
N VAL A 261 15.22 6.05 -23.21
CA VAL A 261 16.15 6.32 -24.32
C VAL A 261 17.62 6.33 -23.89
N ALA A 262 17.93 6.16 -22.60
CA ALA A 262 19.28 6.33 -22.06
C ALA A 262 20.34 5.46 -22.75
N ASP A 263 20.01 4.21 -23.07
CA ASP A 263 20.93 3.25 -23.68
C ASP A 263 21.13 3.50 -25.18
N GLU A 264 20.11 4.02 -25.88
CA GLU A 264 20.13 4.29 -27.32
C GLU A 264 20.71 5.69 -27.65
N ASN A 265 20.36 6.70 -26.85
CA ASN A 265 20.75 8.09 -27.07
C ASN A 265 20.92 8.84 -25.75
N SER A 266 22.16 8.82 -25.23
CA SER A 266 22.53 9.44 -23.97
C SER A 266 22.37 10.97 -23.97
N ALA A 267 22.65 11.65 -25.08
CA ALA A 267 22.50 13.10 -25.22
C ALA A 267 21.03 13.56 -25.16
N LEU A 268 20.14 12.81 -25.81
CA LEU A 268 18.70 13.05 -25.72
C LEU A 268 18.17 12.77 -24.32
N SER A 269 18.63 11.68 -23.68
CA SER A 269 18.31 11.39 -22.28
C SER A 269 18.70 12.55 -21.37
N GLU A 270 19.91 13.08 -21.52
CA GLU A 270 20.39 14.21 -20.73
C GLU A 270 19.55 15.48 -20.94
N SER A 271 19.21 15.81 -22.18
CA SER A 271 18.36 16.96 -22.50
C SER A 271 16.98 16.85 -21.84
N LEU A 272 16.39 15.65 -21.84
CA LEU A 272 15.12 15.37 -21.16
C LEU A 272 15.23 15.42 -19.63
N LEU A 273 16.38 15.05 -19.04
CA LEU A 273 16.62 15.22 -17.61
C LEU A 273 16.67 16.69 -17.21
N VAL A 274 17.28 17.54 -18.04
CA VAL A 274 17.36 18.99 -17.82
C VAL A 274 15.97 19.65 -17.93
N LEU A 275 15.15 19.21 -18.88
CA LEU A 275 13.79 19.73 -19.06
C LEU A 275 12.83 19.36 -17.91
N SER A 276 13.13 18.29 -17.17
CA SER A 276 12.23 17.73 -16.16
C SER A 276 12.43 18.38 -14.79
N GLY A 277 11.37 19.00 -14.24
CA GLY A 277 11.30 19.45 -12.84
C GLY A 277 11.20 18.30 -11.82
N HIS A 278 11.08 17.05 -12.26
CA HIS A 278 10.91 15.91 -11.36
C HIS A 278 12.17 15.69 -10.49
N PRO A 279 12.04 15.51 -9.15
CA PRO A 279 13.18 15.34 -8.24
C PRO A 279 14.16 14.24 -8.65
N LYS A 280 13.66 13.09 -9.14
CA LYS A 280 14.54 11.99 -9.58
C LYS A 280 15.27 12.28 -10.89
N ALA A 281 14.75 13.18 -11.73
CA ALA A 281 15.45 13.60 -12.94
C ALA A 281 16.64 14.48 -12.56
N GLN A 282 16.43 15.43 -11.64
CA GLN A 282 17.46 16.30 -11.09
C GLN A 282 18.55 15.49 -10.36
N GLU A 283 18.18 14.54 -9.48
CA GLU A 283 19.15 13.61 -8.86
C GLU A 283 19.94 12.82 -9.93
N LYS A 284 19.27 12.28 -10.96
CA LYS A 284 19.94 11.51 -12.02
C LYS A 284 20.90 12.39 -12.85
N TYR A 285 20.50 13.63 -13.15
CA TYR A 285 21.34 14.58 -13.88
C TYR A 285 22.58 14.98 -13.10
N ILE A 286 22.45 15.25 -11.80
CA ILE A 286 23.59 15.52 -10.90
C ILE A 286 24.58 14.35 -10.91
N ARG A 287 24.09 13.12 -10.78
CA ARG A 287 24.94 11.91 -10.85
C ARG A 287 25.61 11.75 -12.22
N LEU A 288 24.91 12.08 -13.29
CA LEU A 288 25.43 12.02 -14.66
C LEU A 288 26.58 13.02 -14.84
N LEU A 289 26.40 14.29 -14.46
CA LEU A 289 27.44 15.32 -14.53
C LEU A 289 28.69 14.90 -13.75
N TYR A 290 28.51 14.40 -12.53
CA TYR A 290 29.62 13.91 -11.73
C TYR A 290 30.34 12.74 -12.41
N GLY A 291 29.59 11.76 -12.94
CA GLY A 291 30.15 10.61 -13.65
C GLY A 291 30.94 10.98 -14.91
N LYS A 292 30.58 12.09 -15.57
CA LYS A 292 31.29 12.64 -16.73
C LYS A 292 32.54 13.46 -16.37
N GLY A 293 32.78 13.75 -15.09
CA GLY A 293 33.86 14.63 -14.64
C GLY A 293 33.50 16.12 -14.68
N GLU A 294 32.25 16.49 -14.95
CA GLU A 294 31.75 17.87 -14.96
C GLU A 294 31.48 18.39 -13.54
N HIS A 295 32.47 18.26 -12.66
CA HIS A 295 32.34 18.46 -11.22
C HIS A 295 31.91 19.88 -10.83
N GLN A 296 32.37 20.91 -11.54
CA GLN A 296 32.00 22.29 -11.22
C GLN A 296 30.53 22.58 -11.52
N GLN A 297 30.01 22.12 -12.66
CA GLN A 297 28.60 22.27 -13.01
C GLN A 297 27.71 21.46 -12.08
N CYS A 298 28.12 20.23 -11.76
CA CYS A 298 27.48 19.39 -10.74
C CYS A 298 27.40 20.13 -9.39
N LYS A 299 28.51 20.73 -8.94
CA LYS A 299 28.58 21.45 -7.67
C LYS A 299 27.64 22.66 -7.66
N ASN A 300 27.67 23.50 -8.70
CA ASN A 300 26.81 24.68 -8.81
C ASN A 300 25.33 24.31 -8.74
N LEU A 301 24.91 23.22 -9.42
CA LEU A 301 23.52 22.76 -9.39
C LEU A 301 23.11 22.27 -8.00
N ILE A 302 24.00 21.57 -7.29
CA ILE A 302 23.76 21.15 -5.91
C ILE A 302 23.62 22.36 -4.99
N GLU A 303 24.52 23.34 -5.08
CA GLU A 303 24.47 24.57 -4.27
C GLU A 303 23.17 25.34 -4.50
N GLN A 304 22.70 25.44 -5.75
CA GLN A 304 21.38 26.02 -6.07
C GLN A 304 20.21 25.28 -5.38
N LEU A 305 20.25 23.95 -5.32
CA LEU A 305 19.23 23.16 -4.63
C LEU A 305 19.28 23.32 -3.11
N LEU A 306 20.48 23.55 -2.54
CA LEU A 306 20.65 23.83 -1.11
C LEU A 306 20.11 25.22 -0.75
N ASP A 307 20.29 26.21 -1.62
CA ASP A 307 19.84 27.59 -1.39
C ASP A 307 18.32 27.77 -1.54
N ALA A 308 17.69 27.00 -2.44
CA ALA A 308 16.26 27.09 -2.73
C ALA A 308 15.61 25.71 -2.86
N PRO A 309 15.42 24.98 -1.74
CA PRO A 309 14.85 23.64 -1.78
C PRO A 309 13.36 23.65 -2.15
N GLY A 310 13.02 22.94 -3.24
CA GLY A 310 11.63 22.69 -3.64
C GLY A 310 11.07 21.33 -3.20
N ASP A 311 11.92 20.37 -2.84
CA ASP A 311 11.57 19.02 -2.41
C ASP A 311 12.56 18.53 -1.34
N GLU A 312 12.05 18.12 -0.17
CA GLU A 312 12.87 17.69 0.98
C GLU A 312 13.71 16.44 0.68
N LYS A 313 13.23 15.53 -0.19
CA LYS A 313 13.98 14.31 -0.55
C LYS A 313 15.15 14.63 -1.46
N LEU A 314 14.95 15.56 -2.39
CA LEU A 314 16.00 16.06 -3.25
C LEU A 314 17.02 16.88 -2.46
N LEU A 315 16.56 17.74 -1.56
CA LEU A 315 17.44 18.51 -0.67
C LEU A 315 18.36 17.57 0.12
N PHE A 316 17.80 16.50 0.71
CA PHE A 316 18.63 15.54 1.42
C PHE A 316 19.66 14.84 0.52
N PHE A 317 19.26 14.43 -0.69
CA PHE A 317 20.22 13.90 -1.66
C PHE A 317 21.33 14.92 -1.97
N ALA A 318 20.97 16.19 -2.16
CA ALA A 318 21.93 17.26 -2.44
C ALA A 318 22.91 17.47 -1.27
N GLU A 319 22.43 17.52 -0.02
CA GLU A 319 23.26 17.62 1.19
C GLU A 319 24.25 16.46 1.27
N ASP A 320 23.76 15.22 1.17
CA ASP A 320 24.58 14.02 1.31
C ASP A 320 25.58 13.85 0.15
N PHE A 321 25.15 14.14 -1.08
CA PHE A 321 26.02 14.07 -2.26
C PHE A 321 27.09 15.17 -2.22
N TYR A 322 26.73 16.40 -1.79
CA TYR A 322 27.68 17.48 -1.59
C TYR A 322 28.76 17.06 -0.60
N ARG A 323 28.32 16.58 0.57
CA ARG A 323 29.17 16.10 1.65
C ARG A 323 30.14 15.03 1.16
N LEU A 324 29.66 13.99 0.50
CA LEU A 324 30.48 12.86 0.08
C LEU A 324 31.45 13.17 -1.07
N LYS A 325 31.11 14.12 -1.96
CA LYS A 325 31.84 14.35 -3.21
C LYS A 325 32.67 15.62 -3.24
N PHE A 326 32.32 16.61 -2.43
CA PHE A 326 32.94 17.94 -2.43
C PHE A 326 33.50 18.36 -1.07
N THR A 327 33.44 17.47 -0.06
CA THR A 327 34.11 17.65 1.23
C THR A 327 35.08 16.48 1.51
N GLN A 328 35.77 16.51 2.65
CA GLN A 328 36.65 15.41 3.08
C GLN A 328 35.91 14.25 3.75
N THR A 329 34.59 14.37 3.97
CA THR A 329 33.80 13.34 4.64
C THR A 329 33.55 12.13 3.75
N ARG A 330 33.69 10.92 4.33
CA ARG A 330 33.56 9.64 3.62
C ARG A 330 32.28 8.86 3.93
N THR A 331 31.49 9.32 4.87
CA THR A 331 30.28 8.64 5.35
C THR A 331 29.04 9.49 5.07
N SER A 332 27.92 8.81 4.81
CA SER A 332 26.64 9.48 4.60
C SER A 332 26.09 9.99 5.93
N LEU A 333 25.18 10.98 5.88
CA LEU A 333 24.48 11.47 7.07
C LEU A 333 23.73 10.34 7.79
N LEU A 334 23.12 9.42 7.03
CA LEU A 334 22.44 8.25 7.57
C LEU A 334 23.41 7.31 8.32
N THR A 335 24.62 7.13 7.79
CA THR A 335 25.63 6.26 8.39
C THR A 335 26.13 6.84 9.71
N ASP A 336 26.36 8.15 9.78
CA ASP A 336 26.86 8.77 11.01
C ASP A 336 25.80 8.76 12.11
N MET A 337 24.53 9.04 11.77
CA MET A 337 23.44 8.94 12.74
C MET A 337 23.27 7.54 13.32
N LEU A 338 23.55 6.49 12.54
CA LEU A 338 23.56 5.11 13.04
C LEU A 338 24.76 4.84 13.95
N ARG A 339 25.94 5.35 13.63
CA ARG A 339 27.13 5.20 14.48
C ARG A 339 26.99 5.91 15.82
N ASP A 340 26.25 7.02 15.84
CA ASP A 340 26.00 7.79 17.04
C ASP A 340 24.82 7.23 17.88
N SER A 341 24.19 6.12 17.46
CA SER A 341 22.97 5.56 18.08
C SER A 341 23.16 4.87 19.45
N GLY A 342 24.32 5.05 20.10
CA GLY A 342 24.64 4.42 21.37
C GLY A 342 24.84 2.91 21.27
N GLU A 343 24.93 2.24 22.43
CA GLU A 343 25.10 0.79 22.49
C GLU A 343 23.83 0.05 22.05
N PRO A 344 23.95 -1.04 21.25
CA PRO A 344 22.81 -1.84 20.85
C PRO A 344 22.10 -2.50 22.04
N ILE A 345 20.78 -2.39 22.10
CA ILE A 345 19.97 -3.09 23.09
C ILE A 345 19.93 -4.58 22.73
N ALA A 346 20.25 -5.41 23.70
CA ALA A 346 20.16 -6.85 23.55
C ALA A 346 18.70 -7.31 23.65
N LEU A 347 18.22 -8.05 22.64
CA LEU A 347 16.86 -8.56 22.55
C LEU A 347 16.89 -10.03 22.12
N ASP A 348 15.97 -10.85 22.62
CA ASP A 348 15.93 -12.26 22.25
C ASP A 348 15.49 -12.44 20.77
N GLU A 349 16.05 -13.44 20.10
CA GLU A 349 15.77 -13.73 18.69
C GLU A 349 14.30 -14.12 18.43
N ALA A 350 13.52 -14.41 19.48
CA ALA A 350 12.06 -14.58 19.38
C ALA A 350 11.33 -13.35 18.81
N TYR A 351 11.95 -12.18 18.89
CA TYR A 351 11.44 -10.92 18.35
C TYR A 351 11.98 -10.60 16.96
N VAL A 352 12.69 -11.51 16.29
CA VAL A 352 13.05 -11.35 14.87
C VAL A 352 11.77 -11.18 14.05
N GLY A 353 11.67 -10.06 13.34
CA GLY A 353 10.47 -9.65 12.59
C GLY A 353 9.39 -8.95 13.42
N TYR A 354 9.61 -8.74 14.71
CA TYR A 354 8.71 -8.05 15.66
C TYR A 354 9.52 -7.22 16.68
N VAL A 355 10.56 -6.53 16.22
CA VAL A 355 11.59 -5.91 17.07
C VAL A 355 10.99 -4.81 17.96
N GLU A 356 10.09 -4.03 17.39
CA GLU A 356 9.37 -2.92 18.02
C GLU A 356 8.55 -3.43 19.21
N GLN A 357 7.85 -4.56 19.02
CA GLN A 357 7.10 -5.21 20.09
C GLN A 357 8.03 -5.68 21.22
N GLY A 358 9.17 -6.27 20.88
CA GLY A 358 10.13 -6.72 21.89
C GLY A 358 10.71 -5.58 22.73
N LEU A 359 10.99 -4.44 22.10
CA LEU A 359 11.41 -3.23 22.82
C LEU A 359 10.29 -2.66 23.69
N VAL A 360 9.04 -2.63 23.21
CA VAL A 360 7.89 -2.20 24.02
C VAL A 360 7.74 -3.08 25.26
N GLU A 361 7.86 -4.40 25.12
CA GLU A 361 7.80 -5.33 26.25
C GLU A 361 9.00 -5.15 27.20
N LEU A 362 10.20 -4.87 26.67
CA LEU A 362 11.39 -4.58 27.48
C LEU A 362 11.21 -3.31 28.32
N TYR A 363 10.75 -2.21 27.72
CA TYR A 363 10.42 -0.98 28.45
C TYR A 363 9.33 -1.20 29.49
N GLY A 364 8.30 -1.98 29.16
CA GLY A 364 7.24 -2.34 30.10
C GLY A 364 7.77 -3.01 31.37
N ARG A 365 8.75 -3.92 31.23
CA ARG A 365 9.41 -4.58 32.37
C ARG A 365 10.25 -3.64 33.23
N SER A 366 10.79 -2.56 32.67
CA SER A 366 11.48 -1.51 33.42
C SER A 366 10.52 -0.47 34.02
N GLY A 367 9.20 -0.66 33.89
CA GLY A 367 8.19 0.29 34.36
C GLY A 367 8.02 1.51 33.46
N THR A 368 8.56 1.47 32.24
CA THR A 368 8.48 2.55 31.25
C THR A 368 7.38 2.24 30.25
N THR A 369 6.48 3.20 30.00
CA THR A 369 5.42 3.00 29.02
C THR A 369 5.94 3.33 27.62
N ALA A 370 5.79 2.40 26.67
CA ALA A 370 6.17 2.58 25.28
C ALA A 370 5.07 2.10 24.34
N TYR A 371 4.97 2.73 23.17
CA TYR A 371 3.97 2.42 22.15
C TYR A 371 4.62 2.33 20.79
N HIS A 372 4.20 1.34 19.99
CA HIS A 372 4.48 1.30 18.56
C HIS A 372 3.44 2.16 17.81
N CYS A 373 3.89 3.29 17.28
CA CYS A 373 3.03 4.36 16.74
C CYS A 373 3.24 4.59 15.24
N GLU A 374 4.50 4.68 14.80
CA GLU A 374 4.92 5.08 13.46
C GLU A 374 4.10 6.28 12.92
N ASN A 375 3.66 6.18 11.66
CA ASN A 375 2.97 7.23 10.91
C ASN A 375 1.56 7.50 11.41
N ARG A 376 0.98 6.55 12.13
CA ARG A 376 -0.45 6.55 12.46
C ARG A 376 -0.79 7.64 13.46
N LEU A 377 0.05 7.82 14.47
CA LEU A 377 -0.09 8.88 15.49
C LEU A 377 -0.21 10.24 14.82
N TRP A 378 0.76 10.58 13.97
CA TRP A 378 0.88 11.89 13.33
C TRP A 378 -0.21 12.19 12.32
N ARG A 379 -0.58 11.21 11.50
CA ARG A 379 -1.71 11.35 10.57
C ARG A 379 -3.02 11.57 11.30
N THR A 380 -3.23 10.88 12.43
CA THR A 380 -4.44 11.04 13.25
C THR A 380 -4.44 12.40 13.95
N LEU A 381 -3.31 12.79 14.55
CA LEU A 381 -3.12 14.11 15.17
C LEU A 381 -3.42 15.24 14.18
N PHE A 382 -2.85 15.18 12.97
CA PHE A 382 -3.07 16.17 11.92
C PHE A 382 -4.54 16.23 11.50
N CYS A 383 -5.17 15.10 11.21
CA CYS A 383 -6.56 15.05 10.76
C CYS A 383 -7.52 15.57 11.82
N LEU A 384 -7.35 15.19 13.09
CA LEU A 384 -8.22 15.66 14.17
C LEU A 384 -7.94 17.12 14.53
N SER A 385 -6.70 17.58 14.38
CA SER A 385 -6.37 19.00 14.56
C SER A 385 -7.05 19.85 13.49
N PHE A 386 -7.10 19.40 12.23
CA PHE A 386 -7.62 20.21 11.12
C PHE A 386 -8.83 19.63 10.40
N TRP A 387 -9.70 18.92 11.13
CA TRP A 387 -10.82 18.19 10.52
C TRP A 387 -11.72 19.09 9.69
N TYR A 388 -12.06 20.27 10.20
CA TYR A 388 -12.95 21.20 9.52
C TYR A 388 -12.36 21.67 8.19
N GLU A 389 -11.13 22.19 8.17
CA GLU A 389 -10.47 22.67 6.94
C GLU A 389 -10.20 21.55 5.95
N LEU A 390 -9.95 20.34 6.44
CA LEU A 390 -9.68 19.18 5.58
C LEU A 390 -10.95 18.61 4.94
N PHE A 391 -12.09 18.62 5.63
CA PHE A 391 -13.24 17.81 5.22
C PHE A 391 -14.59 18.53 5.24
N GLU A 392 -14.68 19.74 5.77
CA GLU A 392 -15.94 20.46 5.98
C GLU A 392 -15.94 21.88 5.42
N ASP A 393 -14.77 22.54 5.31
CA ASP A 393 -14.67 23.89 4.76
C ASP A 393 -14.96 23.91 3.24
N PRO A 394 -15.88 24.78 2.78
CA PRO A 394 -16.24 24.93 1.37
C PRO A 394 -15.06 25.15 0.40
N ARG A 395 -13.99 25.83 0.85
CA ARG A 395 -12.79 26.09 0.03
C ARG A 395 -12.04 24.81 -0.36
N ASN A 396 -12.28 23.72 0.37
CA ASN A 396 -11.66 22.42 0.15
C ASN A 396 -12.70 21.31 -0.02
N ALA A 397 -13.93 21.68 -0.41
CA ALA A 397 -14.96 20.72 -0.74
C ALA A 397 -14.50 19.79 -1.87
N PHE A 398 -14.93 18.53 -1.77
CA PHE A 398 -14.65 17.54 -2.80
C PHE A 398 -15.39 17.91 -4.09
N SER A 399 -14.72 17.71 -5.22
CA SER A 399 -15.27 17.99 -6.55
C SER A 399 -16.43 17.02 -6.86
N ASN A 400 -16.30 15.77 -6.42
CA ASN A 400 -17.32 14.73 -6.55
C ASN A 400 -17.26 13.75 -5.36
N GLU A 401 -18.27 12.89 -5.23
CA GLU A 401 -18.40 11.98 -4.09
C GLU A 401 -17.37 10.82 -4.07
N PHE A 402 -16.71 10.54 -5.19
CA PHE A 402 -15.71 9.48 -5.31
C PHE A 402 -14.33 9.95 -4.86
N GLU A 403 -14.17 11.24 -4.58
CA GLU A 403 -12.96 11.80 -4.03
C GLU A 403 -12.77 11.36 -2.57
N ARG A 404 -11.52 11.07 -2.21
CA ARG A 404 -11.16 10.63 -0.85
C ARG A 404 -10.01 11.42 -0.24
N THR A 405 -9.33 12.22 -1.04
CA THR A 405 -8.21 13.06 -0.62
C THR A 405 -8.59 14.51 -0.93
N PRO A 406 -8.55 15.42 0.06
CA PRO A 406 -8.89 16.82 -0.17
C PRO A 406 -7.95 17.47 -1.20
N LYS A 407 -8.45 18.43 -1.98
CA LYS A 407 -7.70 19.07 -3.07
C LYS A 407 -6.42 19.72 -2.55
N CYS A 408 -6.49 20.45 -1.44
CA CYS A 408 -5.33 21.12 -0.86
C CYS A 408 -4.21 20.17 -0.42
N ILE A 409 -4.52 18.90 -0.14
CA ILE A 409 -3.52 17.87 0.18
C ILE A 409 -2.90 17.30 -1.10
N LYS A 410 -3.69 17.13 -2.16
CA LYS A 410 -3.15 16.71 -3.47
C LYS A 410 -2.19 17.74 -4.03
N ASP A 411 -2.55 19.01 -3.88
CA ASP A 411 -1.83 20.14 -4.48
C ASP A 411 -0.73 20.69 -3.55
N ASN A 412 -0.60 20.14 -2.34
CA ASN A 412 0.30 20.60 -1.28
C ASN A 412 0.13 22.10 -0.91
N SER A 413 -1.10 22.58 -0.96
CA SER A 413 -1.47 24.00 -0.75
C SER A 413 -2.22 24.25 0.56
N PHE A 414 -2.40 23.23 1.40
CA PHE A 414 -3.20 23.31 2.64
C PHE A 414 -2.85 24.52 3.53
N TYR A 415 -1.57 24.71 3.85
CA TYR A 415 -1.15 25.87 4.64
C TYR A 415 -1.38 27.21 3.93
N GLN A 416 -1.22 27.26 2.61
CA GLN A 416 -1.43 28.51 1.86
C GLN A 416 -2.90 28.93 1.88
N VAL A 417 -3.81 27.97 1.71
CA VAL A 417 -5.26 28.20 1.68
C VAL A 417 -5.82 28.54 3.06
N PHE A 418 -5.34 27.85 4.11
CA PHE A 418 -5.89 27.93 5.47
C PHE A 418 -4.93 28.55 6.49
N LYS A 419 -4.00 29.41 6.04
CA LYS A 419 -2.93 29.96 6.88
C LYS A 419 -3.48 30.59 8.17
N SER A 420 -4.53 31.40 8.05
CA SER A 420 -5.10 32.13 9.19
C SER A 420 -5.71 31.18 10.22
N GLU A 421 -6.49 30.21 9.75
CA GLU A 421 -7.20 29.23 10.56
C GLU A 421 -6.24 28.27 11.24
N ILE A 422 -5.20 27.85 10.52
CA ILE A 422 -4.14 26.99 11.07
C ILE A 422 -3.41 27.72 12.20
N GLU A 423 -2.93 28.94 11.98
CA GLU A 423 -2.20 29.68 13.02
C GLU A 423 -3.09 30.04 14.21
N GLN A 424 -4.36 30.39 13.97
CA GLN A 424 -5.35 30.60 15.03
C GLN A 424 -5.56 29.33 15.85
N ARG A 425 -5.65 28.15 15.21
CA ARG A 425 -5.80 26.90 15.95
C ARG A 425 -4.56 26.54 16.76
N LEU A 426 -3.38 26.65 16.16
CA LEU A 426 -2.13 26.31 16.82
C LEU A 426 -1.87 27.22 18.03
N SER A 427 -2.19 28.51 17.92
CA SER A 427 -2.11 29.45 19.06
C SER A 427 -3.11 29.16 20.19
N ALA A 428 -4.24 28.50 19.89
CA ALA A 428 -5.22 28.07 20.89
C ALA A 428 -4.80 26.80 21.65
N PHE A 429 -3.70 26.15 21.26
CA PHE A 429 -3.09 25.04 21.98
C PHE A 429 -1.96 25.56 22.88
N CYS A 430 -2.32 26.26 23.95
CA CYS A 430 -1.37 26.83 24.91
C CYS A 430 -0.81 25.77 25.88
N ASP A 431 -1.54 24.67 26.10
CA ASP A 431 -1.12 23.57 26.96
C ASP A 431 -1.67 22.21 26.47
N ASN A 432 -1.19 21.14 27.11
CA ASN A 432 -1.61 19.76 26.85
C ASN A 432 -3.10 19.51 27.12
N ALA A 433 -3.72 20.24 28.05
CA ALA A 433 -5.13 20.06 28.39
C ALA A 433 -6.04 20.58 27.27
N GLN A 434 -5.70 21.71 26.67
CA GLN A 434 -6.42 22.29 25.53
C GLN A 434 -6.31 21.41 24.29
N LEU A 435 -5.11 20.93 23.97
CA LEU A 435 -4.91 19.97 22.87
C LEU A 435 -5.73 18.70 23.09
N LEU A 436 -5.61 18.08 24.28
CA LEU A 436 -6.33 16.85 24.59
C LEU A 436 -7.85 17.05 24.52
N SER A 437 -8.37 18.14 25.08
CA SER A 437 -9.80 18.49 25.01
C SER A 437 -10.29 18.61 23.56
N TRP A 438 -9.52 19.30 22.71
CA TRP A 438 -9.82 19.40 21.29
C TRP A 438 -9.84 18.02 20.60
N LEU A 439 -8.81 17.21 20.81
CA LEU A 439 -8.70 15.90 20.18
C LEU A 439 -9.81 14.94 20.63
N VAL A 440 -10.17 14.94 21.91
CA VAL A 440 -11.28 14.12 22.43
C VAL A 440 -12.60 14.56 21.81
N LYS A 441 -12.86 15.88 21.73
CA LYS A 441 -14.06 16.41 21.08
C LYS A 441 -14.14 15.97 19.61
N GLN A 442 -13.08 16.19 18.84
CA GLN A 442 -13.04 15.83 17.42
C GLN A 442 -13.15 14.32 17.22
N ALA A 443 -12.45 13.51 18.03
CA ALA A 443 -12.56 12.06 17.95
C ALA A 443 -13.99 11.58 18.24
N SER A 444 -14.67 12.17 19.23
CA SER A 444 -16.04 11.79 19.62
C SER A 444 -17.07 12.17 18.55
N GLU A 445 -16.97 13.38 18.01
CA GLU A 445 -17.91 13.87 16.99
C GLU A 445 -17.75 13.17 15.64
N LYS A 446 -16.51 12.75 15.30
CA LYS A 446 -16.17 12.27 13.96
C LYS A 446 -15.90 10.77 13.90
N PHE A 447 -15.97 10.05 15.03
CA PHE A 447 -15.70 8.61 15.09
C PHE A 447 -16.44 7.82 14.00
N GLY A 448 -15.72 6.96 13.28
CA GLY A 448 -16.28 6.14 12.19
C GLY A 448 -16.40 6.85 10.84
N SER A 449 -16.11 8.15 10.74
CA SER A 449 -16.13 8.89 9.47
C SER A 449 -15.08 8.36 8.49
N HIS A 450 -15.47 8.09 7.25
CA HIS A 450 -14.56 7.54 6.24
C HIS A 450 -13.71 8.63 5.57
N ASN A 451 -12.38 8.47 5.61
CA ASN A 451 -11.43 9.31 4.89
C ASN A 451 -10.15 8.52 4.53
N ARG A 452 -9.28 9.08 3.68
CA ARG A 452 -8.01 8.45 3.26
C ARG A 452 -6.80 8.92 4.06
N LEU A 453 -6.94 9.98 4.85
CA LEU A 453 -5.83 10.59 5.56
C LEU A 453 -5.56 9.92 6.91
N MET A 454 -6.56 9.33 7.56
CA MET A 454 -6.43 8.53 8.79
C MET A 454 -7.35 7.31 8.79
N TYR A 455 -7.04 6.33 9.64
CA TYR A 455 -7.88 5.17 9.91
C TYR A 455 -8.28 5.14 11.38
N TRP A 456 -9.58 4.98 11.64
CA TRP A 456 -10.09 4.77 13.00
C TRP A 456 -9.67 3.39 13.50
N HIS A 457 -8.99 3.35 14.63
CA HIS A 457 -8.77 2.10 15.34
C HIS A 457 -8.52 2.39 16.83
N PRO A 458 -9.08 1.58 17.75
CA PRO A 458 -9.13 1.90 19.18
C PRO A 458 -7.76 2.24 19.79
N ASP A 459 -6.76 1.38 19.59
CA ASP A 459 -5.42 1.56 20.17
C ASP A 459 -4.73 2.87 19.75
N GLY A 460 -5.01 3.36 18.53
CA GLY A 460 -4.39 4.60 18.05
C GLY A 460 -4.96 5.86 18.68
N LEU A 461 -6.21 5.85 19.15
CA LEU A 461 -6.76 6.97 19.91
C LEU A 461 -6.18 6.99 21.33
N ALA A 462 -6.03 5.82 21.95
CA ALA A 462 -5.37 5.72 23.25
C ALA A 462 -3.94 6.25 23.20
N GLN A 463 -3.15 5.83 22.21
CA GLN A 463 -1.80 6.35 21.96
C GLN A 463 -1.78 7.87 21.73
N LEU A 464 -2.71 8.39 20.94
CA LEU A 464 -2.81 9.83 20.66
C LEU A 464 -3.13 10.65 21.91
N PHE A 465 -4.04 10.17 22.75
CA PHE A 465 -4.39 10.86 23.99
C PHE A 465 -3.25 10.80 24.99
N GLU A 466 -2.51 9.69 25.04
CA GLU A 466 -1.31 9.61 25.88
C GLU A 466 -0.23 10.57 25.39
N PHE A 467 0.03 10.61 24.08
CA PHE A 467 0.90 11.61 23.47
C PHE A 467 0.50 13.04 23.86
N ALA A 468 -0.78 13.38 23.71
CA ALA A 468 -1.29 14.72 23.99
C ALA A 468 -1.14 15.14 25.45
N LYS A 469 -1.02 14.20 26.41
CA LYS A 469 -0.80 14.51 27.83
C LYS A 469 0.65 14.90 28.14
N TYR A 470 1.62 14.32 27.44
CA TYR A 470 3.04 14.40 27.82
C TYR A 470 3.94 15.10 26.79
N ALA A 471 3.48 15.26 25.56
CA ALA A 471 4.28 15.87 24.50
C ALA A 471 4.55 17.37 24.77
N PRO A 472 5.75 17.89 24.47
CA PRO A 472 6.02 19.33 24.54
C PRO A 472 5.10 20.09 23.59
N ILE A 473 4.24 20.96 24.13
CA ILE A 473 3.15 21.58 23.35
C ILE A 473 3.67 22.45 22.19
N ASP A 474 4.74 23.21 22.42
CA ASP A 474 5.38 24.02 21.37
C ASP A 474 5.89 23.14 20.22
N ALA A 475 6.45 21.97 20.54
CA ALA A 475 6.94 21.04 19.53
C ALA A 475 5.80 20.42 18.72
N VAL A 476 4.68 20.10 19.38
CA VAL A 476 3.46 19.65 18.70
C VAL A 476 2.97 20.70 17.71
N CYS A 477 2.87 21.96 18.13
CA CYS A 477 2.39 23.05 17.28
C CYS A 477 3.33 23.34 16.12
N ASN A 478 4.65 23.34 16.36
CA ASN A 478 5.65 23.51 15.32
C ASN A 478 5.59 22.40 14.27
N HIS A 479 5.44 21.15 14.71
CA HIS A 479 5.38 20.02 13.80
C HIS A 479 4.06 19.97 13.02
N LEU A 480 2.93 20.28 13.63
CA LEU A 480 1.64 20.42 12.92
C LEU A 480 1.68 21.53 11.87
N ARG A 481 2.38 22.63 12.15
CA ARG A 481 2.64 23.69 11.17
C ARG A 481 3.49 23.19 10.01
N ALA A 482 4.55 22.42 10.29
CA ALA A 482 5.39 21.81 9.26
C ALA A 482 4.58 20.84 8.39
N MET A 483 3.81 19.93 9.00
CA MET A 483 2.90 19.02 8.28
C MET A 483 1.86 19.77 7.45
N SER A 484 1.40 20.94 7.89
CA SER A 484 0.44 21.73 7.12
C SER A 484 1.05 22.31 5.84
N LYS A 485 2.35 22.65 5.89
CA LYS A 485 3.12 23.17 4.75
C LYS A 485 3.52 22.08 3.76
N ASP A 486 3.87 20.89 4.26
CA ASP A 486 4.25 19.75 3.41
C ASP A 486 3.72 18.43 3.97
N PHE A 487 2.42 18.18 3.80
CA PHE A 487 1.81 16.94 4.26
C PHE A 487 2.34 15.74 3.49
N ASN A 488 2.59 15.88 2.19
CA ASN A 488 3.02 14.75 1.36
C ASN A 488 4.45 14.29 1.69
N GLY A 489 5.34 15.21 2.06
CA GLY A 489 6.67 14.88 2.58
C GLY A 489 6.65 14.34 4.01
N LEU A 490 5.70 14.79 4.85
CA LEU A 490 5.64 14.47 6.29
C LEU A 490 4.46 13.58 6.70
N LYS A 491 3.88 12.80 5.78
CA LYS A 491 2.83 11.82 6.11
C LYS A 491 3.38 10.44 6.49
N ASP A 492 4.66 10.19 6.25
CA ASP A 492 5.34 8.92 6.51
C ASP A 492 6.81 9.08 6.90
N GLY A 493 7.42 8.03 7.43
CA GLY A 493 8.80 8.04 7.93
C GLY A 493 8.92 8.41 9.40
N TYR A 494 7.83 8.36 10.18
CA TYR A 494 7.91 8.65 11.60
C TYR A 494 8.60 7.51 12.37
N PRO A 495 9.32 7.83 13.46
CA PRO A 495 9.94 6.85 14.33
C PRO A 495 8.96 5.78 14.81
N ASP A 496 9.45 4.55 14.95
CA ASP A 496 8.63 3.39 15.29
C ASP A 496 7.98 3.54 16.66
N LEU A 497 8.77 3.91 17.67
CA LEU A 497 8.34 3.94 19.06
C LEU A 497 8.15 5.34 19.60
N MET A 498 7.15 5.47 20.47
CA MET A 498 6.95 6.57 21.38
C MET A 498 7.14 6.06 22.81
N VAL A 499 8.11 6.60 23.53
CA VAL A 499 8.40 6.27 24.93
C VAL A 499 7.97 7.43 25.82
N CYS A 500 7.17 7.13 26.83
CA CYS A 500 6.61 8.09 27.77
C CYS A 500 7.34 7.99 29.11
N GLN A 501 8.24 8.93 29.39
CA GLN A 501 8.98 9.03 30.64
C GLN A 501 9.30 10.51 30.95
N ASN A 502 8.49 11.16 31.80
CA ASN A 502 8.61 12.60 32.11
C ASN A 502 8.60 13.50 30.84
N GLY A 503 7.81 13.11 29.85
CA GLY A 503 7.78 13.70 28.51
C GLY A 503 7.56 12.63 27.45
N VAL A 504 7.82 12.97 26.19
CA VAL A 504 7.78 12.03 25.07
C VAL A 504 9.13 12.01 24.37
N ARG A 505 9.68 10.80 24.20
CA ARG A 505 10.84 10.52 23.35
C ARG A 505 10.43 9.60 22.20
N PHE A 506 10.85 9.94 20.99
CA PHE A 506 10.64 9.09 19.82
C PHE A 506 11.89 8.27 19.53
N ILE A 507 11.71 7.00 19.17
CA ILE A 507 12.81 6.08 18.89
C ILE A 507 12.57 5.38 17.56
N GLU A 508 13.50 5.55 16.63
CA GLU A 508 13.58 4.77 15.39
C GLU A 508 14.42 3.52 15.67
N VAL A 509 13.86 2.35 15.40
CA VAL A 509 14.46 1.06 15.75
C VAL A 509 15.22 0.50 14.54
N LYS A 510 16.40 -0.06 14.80
CA LYS A 510 17.21 -0.71 13.77
C LYS A 510 17.70 -2.08 14.20
N ALA A 511 17.16 -3.12 13.57
CA ALA A 511 17.65 -4.47 13.74
C ALA A 511 18.97 -4.69 12.96
N PRO A 512 19.72 -5.75 13.27
CA PRO A 512 20.92 -6.10 12.50
C PRO A 512 20.62 -6.27 11.01
N GLY A 513 21.36 -5.54 10.16
CA GLY A 513 21.17 -5.52 8.71
C GLY A 513 20.19 -4.45 8.21
N ASP A 514 19.48 -3.74 9.08
CA ASP A 514 18.62 -2.63 8.69
C ASP A 514 19.41 -1.33 8.51
N SER A 515 18.89 -0.46 7.63
CA SER A 515 19.40 0.89 7.42
C SER A 515 18.28 1.92 7.54
N LEU A 516 18.65 3.16 7.88
CA LEU A 516 17.73 4.29 7.85
C LEU A 516 17.32 4.59 6.40
N ARG A 517 16.03 4.81 6.21
CA ARG A 517 15.47 5.22 4.91
C ARG A 517 15.43 6.75 4.82
N ARG A 518 15.50 7.28 3.60
CA ARG A 518 15.51 8.74 3.35
C ARG A 518 14.31 9.47 3.97
N ASN A 519 13.10 8.92 3.85
CA ASN A 519 11.89 9.53 4.43
C ASN A 519 11.89 9.49 5.97
N GLN A 520 12.53 8.47 6.58
CA GLN A 520 12.68 8.41 8.04
C GLN A 520 13.55 9.55 8.54
N LEU A 521 14.66 9.80 7.85
CA LEU A 521 15.56 10.88 8.21
C LEU A 521 14.92 12.28 8.07
N ILE A 522 14.20 12.55 6.99
CA ILE A 522 13.49 13.83 6.80
C ILE A 522 12.58 14.09 7.99
N THR A 523 11.80 13.08 8.39
CA THR A 523 10.87 13.20 9.50
C THR A 523 11.58 13.31 10.85
N ILE A 524 12.64 12.54 11.09
CA ILE A 524 13.48 12.67 12.30
C ILE A 524 14.05 14.09 12.40
N LYS A 525 14.66 14.61 11.33
CA LYS A 525 15.19 15.99 11.27
C LYS A 525 14.09 17.00 11.57
N LYS A 526 12.90 16.84 10.97
CA LYS A 526 11.78 17.75 11.19
C LYS A 526 11.22 17.70 12.61
N LEU A 527 11.18 16.53 13.23
CA LEU A 527 10.77 16.37 14.63
C LEU A 527 11.78 17.04 15.57
N VAL A 528 13.08 16.85 15.36
CA VAL A 528 14.14 17.51 16.12
C VAL A 528 14.08 19.04 15.95
N GLU A 529 13.95 19.53 14.71
CA GLU A 529 13.76 20.96 14.40
C GLU A 529 12.50 21.54 15.07
N SER A 530 11.46 20.73 15.23
CA SER A 530 10.23 21.13 15.92
C SER A 530 10.39 21.17 17.44
N GLY A 531 11.38 20.46 18.01
CA GLY A 531 11.70 20.44 19.44
C GLY A 531 11.42 19.11 20.15
N PHE A 532 11.27 18.00 19.42
CA PHE A 532 11.13 16.67 20.03
C PHE A 532 12.47 16.01 20.35
N ASP A 533 12.52 15.22 21.42
CA ASP A 533 13.60 14.26 21.66
C ASP A 533 13.41 13.04 20.76
N VAL A 534 14.34 12.84 19.82
CA VAL A 534 14.32 11.74 18.85
C VAL A 534 15.66 11.03 18.86
N GLY A 535 15.63 9.73 19.08
CA GLY A 535 16.80 8.87 19.03
C GLY A 535 16.67 7.77 17.97
N ILE A 536 17.81 7.20 17.62
CA ILE A 536 17.87 5.91 16.92
C ILE A 536 18.34 4.89 17.95
N GLN A 537 17.72 3.72 17.97
CA GLN A 537 18.13 2.62 18.82
C GLN A 537 18.41 1.39 17.96
N THR A 538 19.65 0.92 18.03
CA THR A 538 20.03 -0.36 17.42
C THR A 538 19.72 -1.51 18.36
N VAL A 539 19.42 -2.68 17.79
CA VAL A 539 19.19 -3.93 18.51
C VAL A 539 20.23 -4.96 18.08
N GLN A 540 20.64 -5.80 19.02
CA GLN A 540 21.41 -7.01 18.76
C GLN A 540 20.66 -8.24 19.26
N TRP A 541 20.73 -9.33 18.49
CA TRP A 541 20.10 -10.58 18.86
C TRP A 541 20.98 -11.29 19.89
N GLN A 542 20.45 -11.50 21.08
CA GLN A 542 21.17 -12.19 22.14
C GLN A 542 20.19 -12.91 23.06
N VAL A 543 20.56 -14.11 23.51
CA VAL A 543 19.82 -14.80 24.58
C VAL A 543 19.75 -13.91 25.80
N GLN A 544 18.54 -13.67 26.30
CA GLN A 544 18.31 -12.95 27.55
C GLN A 544 18.10 -13.95 28.69
N PRO A 545 19.03 -14.12 29.65
CA PRO A 545 18.87 -15.13 30.71
C PRO A 545 17.65 -14.90 31.59
N MET A 546 17.34 -13.63 31.88
CA MET A 546 16.22 -13.24 32.74
C MET A 546 14.86 -13.19 32.01
N GLN A 547 14.84 -13.36 30.69
CA GLN A 547 13.60 -13.44 29.92
C GLN A 547 12.85 -14.72 30.32
N PRO A 548 11.59 -14.63 30.76
CA PRO A 548 10.79 -15.81 30.99
C PRO A 548 10.46 -16.51 29.67
N TYR A 549 10.62 -17.83 29.66
CA TYR A 549 10.15 -18.71 28.60
C TYR A 549 9.06 -19.60 29.15
N VAL A 550 8.06 -19.92 28.34
CA VAL A 550 7.06 -20.92 28.66
C VAL A 550 7.12 -21.99 27.58
N ILE A 551 7.66 -23.14 27.95
CA ILE A 551 7.76 -24.31 27.09
C ILE A 551 6.40 -25.00 27.12
N VAL A 552 5.79 -25.15 25.96
CA VAL A 552 4.44 -25.68 25.81
C VAL A 552 4.46 -26.90 24.93
N ASP A 553 3.64 -27.88 25.30
CA ASP A 553 3.30 -29.03 24.50
C ASP A 553 1.80 -29.30 24.66
N ILE A 554 1.15 -29.77 23.59
CA ILE A 554 -0.28 -30.11 23.60
C ILE A 554 -0.54 -31.45 22.94
N GLU A 555 -1.59 -32.12 23.42
CA GLU A 555 -2.21 -33.24 22.70
C GLU A 555 -3.57 -32.82 22.14
N THR A 556 -3.95 -33.41 21.01
CA THR A 556 -5.11 -32.96 20.24
C THR A 556 -5.91 -34.12 19.64
N THR A 557 -7.17 -33.86 19.29
CA THR A 557 -8.03 -34.84 18.61
C THR A 557 -7.66 -35.11 17.14
N GLY A 558 -6.61 -34.47 16.62
CA GLY A 558 -6.19 -34.51 15.22
C GLY A 558 -5.28 -33.35 14.84
N GLY A 559 -4.75 -33.34 13.62
CA GLY A 559 -3.68 -32.41 13.23
C GLY A 559 -4.13 -31.04 12.69
N LYS A 560 -5.43 -30.75 12.58
CA LYS A 560 -5.93 -29.53 11.93
C LYS A 560 -6.60 -28.58 12.92
N LYS A 561 -5.92 -27.51 13.33
CA LYS A 561 -6.41 -26.51 14.30
C LYS A 561 -7.76 -25.88 13.95
N GLU A 562 -8.15 -25.85 12.67
CA GLU A 562 -9.43 -25.31 12.22
C GLU A 562 -10.61 -26.19 12.70
N HIS A 563 -10.40 -27.50 12.77
CA HIS A 563 -11.45 -28.47 13.07
C HIS A 563 -11.23 -29.20 14.38
N ASP A 564 -10.00 -29.58 14.70
CA ASP A 564 -9.63 -30.39 15.85
C ASP A 564 -9.48 -29.56 17.13
N LYS A 565 -9.47 -30.28 18.26
CA LYS A 565 -9.56 -29.74 19.61
C LYS A 565 -8.42 -30.23 20.48
N ILE A 566 -8.05 -29.45 21.49
CA ILE A 566 -7.02 -29.81 22.46
C ILE A 566 -7.58 -30.80 23.49
N THR A 567 -6.79 -31.82 23.86
CA THR A 567 -7.13 -32.85 24.86
C THR A 567 -6.22 -32.82 26.08
N GLU A 568 -5.01 -32.28 25.97
CA GLU A 568 -4.08 -32.06 27.08
C GLU A 568 -3.21 -30.83 26.77
N ILE A 569 -2.87 -30.06 27.80
CA ILE A 569 -1.90 -28.95 27.69
C ILE A 569 -0.93 -29.06 28.86
N ALA A 570 0.36 -28.91 28.57
CA ALA A 570 1.37 -28.68 29.58
C ALA A 570 2.16 -27.40 29.26
N MET A 571 2.45 -26.63 30.31
CA MET A 571 3.26 -25.42 30.24
C MET A 571 4.29 -25.43 31.36
N VAL A 572 5.57 -25.28 31.00
CA VAL A 572 6.69 -25.22 31.94
C VAL A 572 7.36 -23.87 31.81
N LYS A 573 7.32 -23.07 32.89
CA LYS A 573 7.93 -21.74 32.93
C LYS A 573 9.39 -21.84 33.35
N VAL A 574 10.27 -21.28 32.54
CA VAL A 574 11.72 -21.31 32.72
C VAL A 574 12.26 -19.88 32.75
N VAL A 575 13.10 -19.59 33.74
CA VAL A 575 13.84 -18.32 33.88
C VAL A 575 15.27 -18.67 34.23
N ASN A 576 16.23 -18.07 33.54
CA ASN A 576 17.67 -18.34 33.74
C ASN A 576 18.02 -19.84 33.67
N GLY A 577 17.39 -20.56 32.74
CA GLY A 577 17.53 -22.00 32.57
C GLY A 577 16.91 -22.87 33.67
N GLN A 578 16.29 -22.28 34.70
CA GLN A 578 15.67 -22.99 35.81
C GLN A 578 14.15 -23.01 35.67
N ILE A 579 13.53 -24.14 36.02
CA ILE A 579 12.07 -24.26 36.05
C ILE A 579 11.55 -23.50 37.27
N VAL A 580 10.73 -22.47 37.04
CA VAL A 580 10.13 -21.63 38.09
C VAL A 580 8.63 -21.88 38.27
N GLY A 581 8.01 -22.67 37.39
CA GLY A 581 6.61 -23.05 37.51
C GLY A 581 6.20 -24.10 36.49
N LYS A 582 5.14 -24.85 36.82
CA LYS A 582 4.52 -25.82 35.93
C LYS A 582 3.00 -25.66 36.00
N TRP A 583 2.33 -25.80 34.86
CA TRP A 583 0.89 -25.85 34.75
C TRP A 583 0.52 -26.97 33.78
N HIS A 584 -0.51 -27.75 34.11
CA HIS A 584 -0.94 -28.91 33.34
C HIS A 584 -2.43 -29.14 33.54
N SER A 585 -3.12 -29.53 32.47
CA SER A 585 -4.51 -30.00 32.55
C SER A 585 -4.83 -30.93 31.38
N LEU A 586 -5.61 -31.99 31.66
CA LEU A 586 -6.45 -32.61 30.64
C LEU A 586 -7.56 -31.62 30.25
N ILE A 587 -8.03 -31.70 29.01
CA ILE A 587 -9.06 -30.82 28.47
C ILE A 587 -10.16 -31.68 27.86
N ASN A 588 -11.40 -31.43 28.25
CA ASN A 588 -12.56 -32.00 27.58
C ASN A 588 -12.74 -31.30 26.21
N PRO A 589 -12.49 -31.97 25.08
CA PRO A 589 -12.57 -31.35 23.76
C PRO A 589 -14.02 -31.15 23.28
N LYS A 590 -15.02 -31.62 24.06
CA LYS A 590 -16.45 -31.69 23.72
C LYS A 590 -16.72 -32.39 22.38
N ARG A 591 -15.88 -33.37 22.05
CA ARG A 591 -16.02 -34.24 20.88
C ARG A 591 -15.33 -35.57 21.12
N ARG A 592 -15.67 -36.56 20.29
CA ARG A 592 -15.02 -37.88 20.34
C ARG A 592 -13.55 -37.79 19.90
N ILE A 593 -12.66 -38.37 20.71
CA ILE A 593 -11.26 -38.62 20.38
C ILE A 593 -11.19 -39.85 19.45
N PRO A 594 -10.59 -39.75 18.24
CA PRO A 594 -10.40 -40.88 17.35
C PRO A 594 -9.49 -41.95 17.94
N ARG A 595 -9.76 -43.23 17.64
CA ARG A 595 -9.00 -44.36 18.19
C ARG A 595 -7.49 -44.27 17.93
N TYR A 596 -7.09 -43.85 16.72
CA TYR A 596 -5.67 -43.72 16.38
C TYR A 596 -4.95 -42.63 17.21
N ILE A 597 -5.68 -41.61 17.71
CA ILE A 597 -5.14 -40.61 18.62
C ILE A 597 -4.98 -41.21 20.02
N THR A 598 -5.98 -41.93 20.51
CA THR A 598 -5.89 -42.64 21.80
C THR A 598 -4.75 -43.66 21.81
N GLU A 599 -4.52 -44.37 20.70
CA GLU A 599 -3.37 -45.29 20.56
C GLU A 599 -2.02 -44.55 20.55
N LEU A 600 -2.00 -43.29 20.10
CA LEU A 600 -0.79 -42.46 20.05
C LEU A 600 -0.47 -41.83 21.41
N THR A 601 -1.46 -41.23 22.06
CA THR A 601 -1.28 -40.37 23.25
C THR A 601 -1.65 -41.06 24.56
N GLY A 602 -2.38 -42.18 24.48
CA GLY A 602 -2.98 -42.84 25.63
C GLY A 602 -4.18 -42.10 26.22
N ILE A 603 -4.62 -40.98 25.64
CA ILE A 603 -5.77 -40.20 26.14
C ILE A 603 -7.05 -40.72 25.47
N ASP A 604 -7.94 -41.27 26.27
CA ASP A 604 -9.25 -41.75 25.82
C ASP A 604 -10.40 -40.78 26.20
N ASN A 605 -11.60 -41.12 25.74
CA ASN A 605 -12.79 -40.29 25.98
C ASN A 605 -13.23 -40.29 27.45
N GLU A 606 -12.88 -41.33 28.22
CA GLU A 606 -13.26 -41.45 29.64
C GLU A 606 -12.38 -40.53 30.49
N MET A 607 -11.06 -40.50 30.22
CA MET A 607 -10.09 -39.63 30.88
C MET A 607 -10.44 -38.15 30.80
N VAL A 608 -10.95 -37.69 29.65
CA VAL A 608 -11.27 -36.28 29.43
C VAL A 608 -12.73 -35.92 29.72
N ASN A 609 -13.57 -36.89 30.12
CA ASN A 609 -15.00 -36.65 30.28
C ASN A 609 -15.28 -35.60 31.38
N ASP A 610 -14.60 -35.75 32.51
CA ASP A 610 -14.74 -34.89 33.70
C ASP A 610 -13.65 -33.80 33.77
N ALA A 611 -12.77 -33.74 32.76
CA ALA A 611 -11.76 -32.69 32.63
C ALA A 611 -12.42 -31.33 32.29
N PRO A 612 -11.78 -30.20 32.66
CA PRO A 612 -12.30 -28.89 32.31
C PRO A 612 -12.34 -28.67 30.80
N ILE A 613 -13.28 -27.87 30.32
CA ILE A 613 -13.25 -27.36 28.94
C ILE A 613 -12.26 -26.21 28.81
N PHE A 614 -11.81 -25.93 27.59
CA PHE A 614 -10.82 -24.87 27.35
C PHE A 614 -11.24 -23.50 27.92
N SER A 615 -12.53 -23.15 27.86
CA SER A 615 -13.04 -21.86 28.39
C SER A 615 -12.96 -21.75 29.91
N GLU A 616 -12.80 -22.86 30.65
CA GLU A 616 -12.65 -22.85 32.11
C GLU A 616 -11.19 -22.61 32.52
N VAL A 617 -10.23 -22.86 31.64
CA VAL A 617 -8.78 -22.74 31.91
C VAL A 617 -8.09 -21.62 31.13
N VAL A 618 -8.82 -20.91 30.26
CA VAL A 618 -8.26 -19.89 29.36
C VAL A 618 -7.55 -18.76 30.11
N ASP A 619 -8.07 -18.34 31.26
CA ASP A 619 -7.46 -17.28 32.07
C ASP A 619 -6.17 -17.73 32.75
N ASP A 620 -6.11 -18.99 33.19
CA ASP A 620 -4.89 -19.58 33.74
C ASP A 620 -3.80 -19.66 32.65
N ILE A 621 -4.16 -20.07 31.44
CA ILE A 621 -3.24 -20.14 30.29
C ILE A 621 -2.68 -18.76 29.95
N ASP A 622 -3.56 -17.75 29.86
CA ASP A 622 -3.17 -16.37 29.55
C ASP A 622 -2.25 -15.80 30.65
N ALA A 623 -2.61 -15.99 31.92
CA ALA A 623 -1.85 -15.51 33.06
C ALA A 623 -0.48 -16.20 33.20
N PHE A 624 -0.42 -17.53 33.05
CA PHE A 624 0.82 -18.29 33.19
C PHE A 624 1.84 -17.93 32.09
N SER A 625 1.35 -17.76 30.86
CA SER A 625 2.15 -17.40 29.68
C SER A 625 2.44 -15.91 29.55
N LYS A 626 1.91 -15.06 30.44
CA LYS A 626 2.09 -13.61 30.37
C LYS A 626 3.56 -13.22 30.51
N ASP A 627 3.96 -12.22 29.72
CA ASP A 627 5.32 -11.64 29.63
C ASP A 627 6.44 -12.63 29.29
N ALA A 628 6.07 -13.85 28.84
CA ALA A 628 6.98 -14.91 28.47
C ALA A 628 7.00 -15.17 26.97
N ILE A 629 8.15 -15.64 26.48
CA ILE A 629 8.28 -16.17 25.12
C ILE A 629 7.72 -17.59 25.10
N PHE A 630 6.81 -17.85 24.16
CA PHE A 630 6.22 -19.16 23.93
C PHE A 630 7.22 -20.07 23.20
N VAL A 631 7.64 -21.16 23.81
CA VAL A 631 8.61 -22.10 23.22
C VAL A 631 7.93 -23.44 23.01
N ALA A 632 8.10 -24.07 21.86
CA ALA A 632 7.61 -25.44 21.65
C ALA A 632 8.43 -26.17 20.58
N HIS A 633 8.33 -27.49 20.58
CA HIS A 633 9.01 -28.36 19.62
C HIS A 633 8.13 -28.54 18.38
N ASN A 634 8.33 -27.67 17.37
CA ASN A 634 7.40 -27.38 16.26
C ASN A 634 6.32 -26.35 16.61
N VAL A 635 6.76 -25.19 17.09
CA VAL A 635 5.93 -24.11 17.67
C VAL A 635 4.67 -23.69 16.91
N ASN A 636 4.64 -23.83 15.58
CA ASN A 636 3.47 -23.44 14.80
C ASN A 636 2.27 -24.36 15.03
N PHE A 637 2.50 -25.60 15.48
CA PHE A 637 1.46 -26.54 15.85
C PHE A 637 0.79 -26.08 17.15
N ASP A 638 1.51 -26.11 18.28
CA ASP A 638 0.99 -25.82 19.62
C ASP A 638 0.40 -24.41 19.71
N PHE A 639 1.18 -23.42 19.28
CA PHE A 639 0.74 -22.02 19.26
C PHE A 639 -0.48 -21.83 18.36
N GLY A 640 -0.55 -22.57 17.25
CA GLY A 640 -1.66 -22.51 16.30
C GLY A 640 -2.97 -23.00 16.91
N PHE A 641 -2.93 -24.11 17.65
CA PHE A 641 -4.10 -24.64 18.36
C PHE A 641 -4.55 -23.76 19.51
N ILE A 642 -3.62 -23.29 20.37
CA ILE A 642 -3.96 -22.37 21.47
C ILE A 642 -4.58 -21.09 20.91
N LYS A 643 -3.98 -20.51 19.87
CA LYS A 643 -4.55 -19.32 19.21
C LYS A 643 -5.94 -19.58 18.63
N ALA A 644 -6.18 -20.77 18.06
CA ALA A 644 -7.49 -21.14 17.54
C ALA A 644 -8.54 -21.29 18.65
N GLU A 645 -8.18 -21.87 19.80
CA GLU A 645 -9.09 -21.96 20.96
C GLU A 645 -9.42 -20.59 21.57
N PHE A 646 -8.43 -19.69 21.71
CA PHE A 646 -8.69 -18.30 22.12
C PHE A 646 -9.61 -17.58 21.14
N ALA A 647 -9.39 -17.75 19.83
CA ALA A 647 -10.22 -17.12 18.80
C ALA A 647 -11.68 -17.60 18.83
N ARG A 648 -11.93 -18.87 19.18
CA ARG A 648 -13.29 -19.41 19.37
C ARG A 648 -14.03 -18.78 20.56
N LEU A 649 -13.29 -18.16 21.48
CA LEU A 649 -13.82 -17.40 22.62
C LEU A 649 -13.78 -15.88 22.35
N GLU A 650 -13.57 -15.47 21.08
CA GLU A 650 -13.43 -14.06 20.68
C GLU A 650 -12.28 -13.32 21.41
N ARG A 651 -11.29 -14.07 21.89
CA ARG A 651 -10.08 -13.53 22.54
C ARG A 651 -8.88 -13.62 21.61
N GLN A 652 -7.96 -12.67 21.74
CA GLN A 652 -6.68 -12.71 21.02
C GLN A 652 -5.60 -13.33 21.90
N TYR A 653 -4.85 -14.28 21.34
CA TYR A 653 -3.63 -14.80 21.95
C TYR A 653 -2.41 -14.33 21.15
N LYS A 654 -1.55 -13.54 21.77
CA LYS A 654 -0.33 -12.96 21.18
C LYS A 654 0.84 -13.16 22.14
N ARG A 655 1.87 -13.87 21.71
CA ARG A 655 3.17 -14.01 22.39
C ARG A 655 4.26 -14.09 21.34
N ALA A 656 5.45 -13.56 21.65
CA ALA A 656 6.66 -13.92 20.92
C ALA A 656 6.90 -15.43 21.03
N LYS A 657 7.53 -16.04 20.03
CA LYS A 657 7.62 -17.50 19.97
C LYS A 657 8.94 -18.01 19.42
N LEU A 658 9.40 -19.16 19.93
CA LEU A 658 10.59 -19.87 19.48
C LEU A 658 10.29 -21.34 19.18
N CYS A 659 10.96 -21.87 18.16
CA CYS A 659 10.84 -23.27 17.75
C CYS A 659 12.13 -24.03 18.01
N THR A 660 12.12 -24.99 18.94
CA THR A 660 13.35 -25.76 19.25
C THR A 660 13.85 -26.60 18.08
N VAL A 661 12.99 -26.96 17.11
CA VAL A 661 13.42 -27.60 15.85
C VAL A 661 14.25 -26.65 14.99
N GLN A 662 13.80 -25.40 14.82
CA GLN A 662 14.52 -24.41 14.02
C GLN A 662 15.82 -24.00 14.71
N LEU A 663 15.75 -23.75 16.01
CA LEU A 663 16.94 -23.43 16.80
C LEU A 663 17.92 -24.60 16.83
N GLY A 664 17.43 -25.83 16.97
CA GLY A 664 18.23 -27.04 16.94
C GLY A 664 19.02 -27.17 15.65
N ARG A 665 18.35 -27.04 14.48
CA ARG A 665 19.02 -27.08 13.18
C ARG A 665 20.13 -26.03 13.01
N LYS A 666 19.96 -24.87 13.64
CA LYS A 666 20.91 -23.75 13.58
C LYS A 666 22.11 -23.98 14.52
N TRP A 667 21.84 -24.32 15.79
CA TRP A 667 22.84 -24.26 16.86
C TRP A 667 23.43 -25.61 17.28
N ILE A 668 22.75 -26.70 16.91
CA ILE A 668 23.25 -28.08 17.06
C ILE A 668 23.05 -28.81 15.72
N PRO A 669 23.77 -28.43 14.65
CA PRO A 669 23.66 -29.08 13.35
C PRO A 669 24.22 -30.50 13.38
N GLY A 670 23.81 -31.35 12.42
CA GLY A 670 24.41 -32.67 12.19
C GLY A 670 23.62 -33.89 12.66
N HIS A 671 22.42 -33.69 13.24
CA HIS A 671 21.55 -34.79 13.65
C HIS A 671 20.72 -35.35 12.50
N ALA A 672 20.48 -36.67 12.51
CA ALA A 672 19.75 -37.36 11.45
C ALA A 672 18.26 -36.99 11.40
N SER A 673 17.66 -36.66 12.55
CA SER A 673 16.29 -36.16 12.67
C SER A 673 16.20 -35.15 13.82
N TYR A 674 15.36 -34.14 13.63
CA TYR A 674 15.05 -33.14 14.66
C TYR A 674 13.65 -33.33 15.27
N SER A 675 13.01 -34.49 15.08
CA SER A 675 11.81 -34.86 15.84
C SER A 675 12.17 -35.12 17.30
N LEU A 676 11.33 -34.69 18.26
CA LEU A 676 11.62 -34.70 19.70
C LEU A 676 12.23 -36.03 20.17
N GLY A 677 11.56 -37.16 19.90
CA GLY A 677 12.05 -38.46 20.33
C GLY A 677 13.43 -38.83 19.77
N LYS A 678 13.73 -38.48 18.51
CA LYS A 678 15.03 -38.76 17.89
C LYS A 678 16.13 -37.82 18.37
N ILE A 679 15.84 -36.53 18.47
CA ILE A 679 16.85 -35.57 18.91
C ILE A 679 17.18 -35.73 20.40
N CYS A 680 16.19 -36.07 21.24
CA CYS A 680 16.43 -36.40 22.64
C CYS A 680 17.26 -37.69 22.78
N GLN A 681 16.97 -38.71 21.97
CA GLN A 681 17.78 -39.94 21.93
C GLN A 681 19.24 -39.66 21.52
N ASP A 682 19.45 -38.87 20.48
CA ASP A 682 20.80 -38.54 19.98
C ASP A 682 21.62 -37.68 20.97
N LEU A 683 20.95 -36.95 21.86
CA LEU A 683 21.57 -36.02 22.83
C LEU A 683 21.55 -36.55 24.27
N ASP A 684 21.17 -37.81 24.47
CA ASP A 684 21.02 -38.45 25.79
C ASP A 684 20.08 -37.70 26.76
N ILE A 685 19.03 -37.06 26.23
CA ILE A 685 17.98 -36.39 27.00
C ILE A 685 16.89 -37.41 27.37
N PRO A 686 16.57 -37.62 28.66
CA PRO A 686 15.54 -38.55 29.08
C PRO A 686 14.15 -38.16 28.56
N LEU A 687 13.51 -39.06 27.81
CA LEU A 687 12.13 -38.91 27.35
C LEU A 687 11.33 -40.17 27.72
N GLN A 688 10.80 -40.19 28.95
CA GLN A 688 9.94 -41.28 29.43
C GLN A 688 8.48 -40.93 29.18
N GLY A 689 7.72 -41.83 28.55
CA GLY A 689 6.29 -41.62 28.26
C GLY A 689 6.04 -40.54 27.20
N HIS A 690 6.68 -40.69 26.04
CA HIS A 690 6.47 -39.85 24.86
C HIS A 690 4.98 -39.81 24.47
N HIS A 691 4.49 -38.66 23.97
CA HIS A 691 3.07 -38.38 23.70
C HIS A 691 2.21 -38.17 24.96
N ARG A 692 2.85 -37.62 26.00
CA ARG A 692 2.18 -37.01 27.15
C ARG A 692 2.73 -35.60 27.30
N ALA A 693 1.84 -34.62 27.31
CA ALA A 693 2.23 -33.22 27.12
C ALA A 693 3.28 -32.75 28.14
N LEU A 694 3.13 -33.14 29.42
CA LEU A 694 4.08 -32.71 30.47
C LEU A 694 5.46 -33.35 30.31
N ASN A 695 5.55 -34.60 29.87
CA ASN A 695 6.82 -35.29 29.67
C ASN A 695 7.57 -34.69 28.47
N ASP A 696 6.86 -34.48 27.37
CA ASP A 696 7.41 -33.90 26.14
C ASP A 696 7.84 -32.44 26.37
N ALA A 697 7.07 -31.65 27.14
CA ALA A 697 7.45 -30.30 27.57
C ALA A 697 8.71 -30.30 28.45
N MET A 698 8.83 -31.23 29.41
CA MET A 698 10.01 -31.36 30.27
C MET A 698 11.28 -31.72 29.48
N ALA A 699 11.19 -32.68 28.56
CA ALA A 699 12.31 -33.01 27.67
C ALA A 699 12.67 -31.82 26.75
N THR A 700 11.66 -31.08 26.29
CA THR A 700 11.86 -29.85 25.51
C THR A 700 12.57 -28.75 26.32
N VAL A 701 12.34 -28.65 27.64
CA VAL A 701 13.10 -27.73 28.52
C VAL A 701 14.59 -28.07 28.51
N GLU A 702 14.95 -29.35 28.67
CA GLU A 702 16.36 -29.77 28.65
C GLU A 702 17.01 -29.49 27.30
N LEU A 703 16.32 -29.85 26.20
CA LEU A 703 16.76 -29.55 24.84
C LEU A 703 16.95 -28.04 24.63
N PHE A 704 15.99 -27.23 25.07
CA PHE A 704 16.04 -25.77 24.92
C PHE A 704 17.18 -25.15 25.73
N ASN A 705 17.43 -25.63 26.94
CA ASN A 705 18.56 -25.20 27.76
C ASN A 705 19.91 -25.53 27.09
N LEU A 706 20.06 -26.72 26.51
CA LEU A 706 21.25 -27.10 25.76
C LEU A 706 21.46 -26.20 24.53
N ILE A 707 20.39 -25.92 23.78
CA ILE A 707 20.42 -24.99 22.65
C ILE A 707 20.85 -23.59 23.11
N ASN A 708 20.32 -23.08 24.23
CA ASN A 708 20.68 -21.77 24.76
C ASN A 708 22.13 -21.69 25.23
N GLN A 709 22.67 -22.77 25.81
CA GLN A 709 24.10 -22.84 26.13
C GLN A 709 24.96 -22.70 24.86
N LYS A 710 24.58 -23.36 23.76
CA LYS A 710 25.26 -23.22 22.48
C LYS A 710 25.12 -21.83 21.86
N ARG A 711 23.94 -21.22 21.96
CA ARG A 711 23.68 -19.82 21.54
C ARG A 711 24.62 -18.86 22.25
N LEU A 712 24.68 -18.95 23.59
CA LEU A 712 25.56 -18.10 24.42
C LEU A 712 27.05 -18.29 24.07
N MET A 713 27.51 -19.53 23.87
CA MET A 713 28.90 -19.81 23.48
C MET A 713 29.25 -19.35 22.06
N GLY A 714 28.30 -19.45 21.12
CA GLY A 714 28.51 -19.01 19.74
C GLY A 714 28.67 -17.49 19.62
N ASP A 715 27.89 -16.74 20.39
CA ASP A 715 28.00 -15.27 20.48
C ASP A 715 29.38 -14.83 21.01
N ASP A 716 29.99 -15.60 21.93
CA ASP A 716 31.33 -15.30 22.48
C ASP A 716 32.45 -15.55 21.44
N MET A 717 32.35 -16.61 20.63
CA MET A 717 33.34 -16.91 19.59
C MET A 717 33.29 -15.92 18.41
N GLU A 718 32.11 -15.44 18.01
CA GLU A 718 32.01 -14.39 16.98
C GLU A 718 32.61 -13.06 17.49
N LYS A 719 32.38 -12.70 18.76
CA LYS A 719 32.96 -11.50 19.39
C LYS A 719 34.49 -11.57 19.56
N GLU A 720 35.07 -12.76 19.75
CA GLU A 720 36.53 -12.96 19.77
C GLU A 720 37.15 -12.91 18.37
N ALA A 721 36.41 -13.27 17.31
CA ALA A 721 36.89 -13.20 15.93
C ALA A 721 36.83 -11.78 15.33
N GLU A 722 35.96 -10.90 15.86
CA GLU A 722 35.83 -9.50 15.46
C GLU A 722 36.75 -8.52 16.22
N ARG A 723 37.38 -8.96 17.31
CA ARG A 723 38.39 -8.21 18.07
C ARG A 723 39.80 -8.52 17.59
#